data_AF-A0A968JG16-F1
#
_entry.id   AF-A0A968JG16-F1
#
_cell.length_a   1.000
_cell.length_b   1.000
_cell.length_c   1.000
_cell.angle_alpha   90.00
_cell.angle_beta   90.00
_cell.angle_gamma   90.00
#
_symmetry.space_group_name_H-M   'P 1'
#
loop_
_entity.id
_entity.type
_entity.pdbx_description
1 polymer ?
#
loop_
_entity_poly.entity_id
_entity_poly.type
_entity_poly.pdbx_seq_one_letter_code
_entity_poly.pdbx_strand_id
1 'polypeptide(L)'
;MSYQRCWIPDQVREVFTTESRQKARELFLCTHRPFQRIRVDFCKEETVSGPFTCEEQVRALIEAGALTADNRLFFIVGEAGSGKSELCQWLEYTIDISTRLPIHIPRSMTSAAHVVALLRQHLVQHEEVAALQRVPLSKQADYIMLSAVVLLYEHGSDILTPIKQWEPLLTSDALKAQLMEHLAAAQQGEWTHRLLPAAEYVGDWCGQYGITVTSEYLPTIWLELRHLLTQAMEQALWLGDLRHLLTRLSEQVIEQGRRPLLLLEDVTAFRILSDRLLDYLLDLTSGHFDAVIGVTTGFEKTQLARATIAGDLTHIHHRLRARLCLTDDQGRSYGLEEDVVELARTYLQAVKPDCASCPLQLHCDAMFGSYLYPFTETVLQRAFHNLAEEGNPRQTPRLFIEHVLGAALLSDTIPPITLDQSAYLVPPPALFRTNEVKNTYLQALLRWYGRIGETHISLDRRIATFWDIPTEPLSHGEMFQVDRAYVSAPPDAPVMQEDWHRELRELQEWLSAGGLYPNRETLKRGIERVLFHLGDPRSLASPHALSISHTDICYARGDERLPIFLGQGSGDQPMSRTVLKVQVTGTPAERGILEELAYLELSGAELAYVCRNLALTLAWAQHHWDAYHADIRNLLTDLLGGISVEHFILMAWKMVASLYNILSDPPLDLLSHAPMPHDYATITPWSPRHHWGCYRAGEKLAGWHETIRRLWVGLFTLRDTLIDQARYSAAQNDFDSQTVLTALINLPVPRVRTAPFKIRPTGQKLYDLLVPLQQYAEMLNQLDVVTAMQRDIQELDTYQAHLIQQEYIDLEQLRTHLLVLRWRCGEVGVVWREAWDHACDLFQTLGHDDLHTLRDQVTAAYQHGNALQAASGFDVWAYQRFQHTLRPIYTHPYWSAVTTCTRSSANFWMWPAPATVRRARC
;
A
#
# COMPACT_ATOMS: atom_id res chain seq x y z
N MET A 1 15.41 -29.80 -28.54
CA MET A 1 15.49 -28.43 -29.07
C MET A 1 16.94 -28.15 -29.39
N SER A 2 17.25 -27.81 -30.64
CA SER A 2 18.63 -27.49 -31.04
C SER A 2 18.80 -25.97 -31.07
N TYR A 3 19.66 -25.42 -30.20
CA TYR A 3 20.06 -24.03 -30.32
C TYR A 3 21.17 -23.92 -31.36
N GLN A 4 20.80 -23.57 -32.59
CA GLN A 4 21.74 -23.50 -33.72
C GLN A 4 22.68 -22.29 -33.57
N ARG A 5 23.91 -22.51 -33.11
CA ARG A 5 24.91 -21.43 -32.97
C ARG A 5 25.70 -21.26 -34.27
N CYS A 6 25.77 -20.03 -34.77
CA CYS A 6 26.65 -19.65 -35.89
C CYS A 6 27.89 -18.86 -35.42
N TRP A 7 28.29 -19.06 -34.17
CA TRP A 7 29.41 -18.39 -33.52
C TRP A 7 30.16 -19.36 -32.61
N ILE A 8 31.41 -19.01 -32.29
CA ILE A 8 32.26 -19.76 -31.38
C ILE A 8 32.14 -19.12 -29.98
N PRO A 9 31.84 -19.89 -28.91
CA PRO A 9 31.70 -19.32 -27.56
C PRO A 9 32.93 -18.52 -27.08
N ASP A 10 34.14 -18.92 -27.46
CA ASP A 10 35.35 -18.18 -27.10
C ASP A 10 35.44 -16.82 -27.80
N GLN A 11 34.99 -16.73 -29.05
CA GLN A 11 34.86 -15.46 -29.76
C GLN A 11 33.80 -14.56 -29.14
N VAL A 12 32.68 -15.14 -28.67
CA VAL A 12 31.69 -14.38 -27.89
C VAL A 12 32.35 -13.80 -26.64
N ARG A 13 33.09 -14.58 -25.87
CA ARG A 13 33.77 -14.08 -24.67
C ARG A 13 34.75 -12.95 -25.00
N GLU A 14 35.48 -13.05 -26.10
CA GLU A 14 36.43 -12.03 -26.55
C GLU A 14 35.73 -10.72 -26.96
N VAL A 15 34.64 -10.79 -27.74
CA VAL A 15 33.90 -9.60 -28.19
C VAL A 15 33.11 -8.94 -27.06
N PHE A 16 32.52 -9.74 -26.18
CA PHE A 16 31.71 -9.30 -25.04
C PHE A 16 32.54 -8.93 -23.81
N THR A 17 33.87 -8.86 -23.94
CA THR A 17 34.74 -8.36 -22.88
C THR A 17 34.33 -6.92 -22.54
N THR A 18 33.89 -6.68 -21.30
CA THR A 18 33.24 -5.41 -20.92
C THR A 18 34.19 -4.32 -20.46
N GLU A 19 35.45 -4.68 -20.22
CA GLU A 19 36.49 -3.70 -19.96
C GLU A 19 37.07 -3.22 -21.29
N SER A 20 36.87 -1.93 -21.57
CA SER A 20 37.31 -1.25 -22.80
C SER A 20 38.78 -1.50 -23.14
N ARG A 21 39.65 -1.65 -22.13
CA ARG A 21 41.09 -1.94 -22.28
C ARG A 21 41.48 -3.40 -22.47
N GLN A 22 40.58 -4.33 -22.17
CA GLN A 22 40.83 -5.75 -22.45
C GLN A 22 40.61 -6.08 -23.93
N LYS A 23 39.93 -5.19 -24.69
CA LYS A 23 39.79 -5.29 -26.13
C LYS A 23 41.02 -4.74 -26.86
N ALA A 24 41.44 -5.44 -27.92
CA ALA A 24 42.38 -4.86 -28.88
C ALA A 24 41.77 -3.61 -29.54
N ARG A 25 42.60 -2.62 -29.90
CA ARG A 25 42.14 -1.34 -30.49
C ARG A 25 41.19 -1.53 -31.67
N GLU A 26 41.48 -2.48 -32.56
CA GLU A 26 40.64 -2.77 -33.73
C GLU A 26 39.26 -3.29 -33.30
N LEU A 27 39.23 -4.24 -32.36
CA LEU A 27 37.97 -4.78 -31.81
C LEU A 27 37.17 -3.72 -31.04
N PHE A 28 37.86 -2.84 -30.31
CA PHE A 28 37.22 -1.68 -29.66
C PHE A 28 36.55 -0.78 -30.70
N LEU A 29 37.27 -0.35 -31.74
CA LEU A 29 36.71 0.53 -32.79
C LEU A 29 35.57 -0.15 -33.57
N CYS A 30 35.63 -1.46 -33.75
CA CYS A 30 34.55 -2.23 -34.37
C CYS A 30 33.31 -2.40 -33.46
N THR A 31 33.46 -2.31 -32.13
CA THR A 31 32.36 -2.50 -31.18
C THR A 31 31.86 -1.20 -30.52
N HIS A 32 32.62 -0.12 -30.66
CA HIS A 32 32.27 1.21 -30.18
C HIS A 32 31.08 1.77 -30.95
N ARG A 33 30.06 2.20 -30.21
CA ARG A 33 28.90 2.91 -30.75
C ARG A 33 28.95 4.36 -30.26
N PRO A 34 28.94 5.36 -31.16
CA PRO A 34 29.03 6.76 -30.75
C PRO A 34 27.90 7.20 -29.82
N PHE A 35 28.24 7.94 -28.75
CA PHE A 35 27.24 8.56 -27.88
C PHE A 35 26.57 9.73 -28.60
N GLN A 36 25.35 9.53 -29.10
CA GLN A 36 24.58 10.58 -29.77
C GLN A 36 23.95 11.60 -28.80
N ARG A 37 23.67 11.18 -27.56
CA ARG A 37 22.96 12.01 -26.56
C ARG A 37 23.63 11.95 -25.18
N ILE A 38 24.44 12.95 -24.90
CA ILE A 38 25.07 13.22 -23.60
C ILE A 38 24.39 14.47 -23.03
N ARG A 39 23.74 14.38 -21.86
CA ARG A 39 23.04 15.54 -21.26
C ARG A 39 24.05 16.57 -20.77
N VAL A 40 23.82 17.83 -21.07
CA VAL A 40 24.66 18.94 -20.61
C VAL A 40 23.97 19.60 -19.42
N ASP A 41 24.51 19.41 -18.22
CA ASP A 41 23.95 20.06 -17.02
C ASP A 41 24.40 21.52 -16.94
N PHE A 42 25.69 21.76 -17.16
CA PHE A 42 26.23 23.09 -17.44
C PHE A 42 27.53 22.98 -18.22
N CYS A 43 27.80 23.99 -19.03
CA CYS A 43 29.06 24.19 -19.72
C CYS A 43 29.38 25.69 -19.68
N LYS A 44 30.62 26.06 -19.32
CA LYS A 44 31.04 27.47 -19.29
C LYS A 44 31.54 27.99 -20.65
N GLU A 45 31.64 27.13 -21.65
CA GLU A 45 32.01 27.50 -23.01
C GLU A 45 30.75 27.66 -23.87
N GLU A 46 30.70 28.69 -24.71
CA GLU A 46 29.57 28.97 -25.62
C GLU A 46 29.42 27.94 -26.75
N THR A 47 30.38 27.02 -26.90
CA THR A 47 30.46 26.05 -28.01
C THR A 47 29.38 24.96 -28.00
N VAL A 48 28.65 24.78 -26.88
CA VAL A 48 27.60 23.76 -26.77
C VAL A 48 26.25 24.45 -26.58
N SER A 49 25.43 24.44 -27.64
CA SER A 49 24.07 25.00 -27.63
C SER A 49 23.05 23.87 -27.50
N GLY A 50 22.31 23.84 -26.38
CA GLY A 50 21.22 22.89 -26.13
C GLY A 50 21.44 21.95 -24.93
N PRO A 51 20.39 21.18 -24.55
CA PRO A 51 20.43 20.30 -23.38
C PRO A 51 21.19 18.98 -23.60
N PHE A 52 21.53 18.65 -24.85
CA PHE A 52 22.25 17.42 -25.23
C PHE A 52 23.40 17.73 -26.20
N THR A 53 24.47 16.92 -26.12
CA THR A 53 25.65 16.96 -26.97
C THR A 53 26.06 15.53 -27.39
N CYS A 54 26.96 15.36 -28.36
CA CYS A 54 27.51 14.05 -28.76
C CYS A 54 29.00 13.91 -28.39
N GLU A 55 29.56 12.70 -28.47
CA GLU A 55 30.97 12.45 -28.13
C GLU A 55 31.97 13.30 -28.95
N GLU A 56 31.69 13.55 -30.23
CA GLU A 56 32.53 14.40 -31.10
C GLU A 56 32.54 15.86 -30.66
N GLN A 57 31.41 16.35 -30.15
CA GLN A 57 31.31 17.70 -29.60
C GLN A 57 32.03 17.79 -28.25
N VAL A 58 32.01 16.73 -27.43
CA VAL A 58 32.81 16.65 -26.19
C VAL A 58 34.30 16.67 -26.51
N ARG A 59 34.75 15.94 -27.54
CA ARG A 59 36.14 15.99 -28.01
C ARG A 59 36.52 17.40 -28.47
N ALA A 60 35.68 18.03 -29.29
CA ALA A 60 35.91 19.40 -29.77
C ALA A 60 35.97 20.42 -28.62
N LEU A 61 35.14 20.25 -27.58
CA LEU A 61 35.15 21.09 -26.38
C LEU A 61 36.47 20.98 -25.61
N ILE A 62 37.04 19.77 -25.50
CA ILE A 62 38.35 19.54 -24.87
C ILE A 62 39.48 20.17 -25.72
N GLU A 63 39.41 20.03 -27.04
CA GLU A 63 40.43 20.54 -27.97
C GLU A 63 40.41 22.07 -28.10
N ALA A 64 39.26 22.73 -27.95
CA ALA A 64 39.10 24.18 -28.14
C ALA A 64 39.87 25.08 -27.15
N GLY A 65 40.41 24.53 -26.06
CA GLY A 65 41.11 25.33 -25.05
C GLY A 65 42.53 25.70 -25.42
N ALA A 66 42.92 26.93 -25.06
CA ALA A 66 44.30 27.39 -25.15
C ALA A 66 45.26 26.45 -24.40
N LEU A 67 46.45 26.24 -24.98
CA LEU A 67 47.47 25.37 -24.39
C LEU A 67 47.91 25.87 -23.00
N THR A 68 48.04 27.18 -22.82
CA THR A 68 48.52 27.83 -21.60
C THR A 68 47.43 28.20 -20.60
N ALA A 69 46.17 27.82 -20.86
CA ALA A 69 45.11 28.08 -19.89
C ALA A 69 45.31 27.22 -18.63
N ASP A 70 44.85 27.73 -17.50
CA ASP A 70 44.82 27.02 -16.22
C ASP A 70 44.10 25.67 -16.33
N ASN A 71 44.24 24.83 -15.30
CA ASN A 71 43.56 23.53 -15.23
C ASN A 71 42.07 23.61 -15.58
N ARG A 72 41.61 22.70 -16.46
CA ARG A 72 40.20 22.57 -16.86
C ARG A 72 39.71 21.18 -16.49
N LEU A 73 38.61 21.13 -15.74
CA LEU A 73 37.99 19.89 -15.28
C LEU A 73 36.67 19.63 -15.99
N PHE A 74 36.51 18.42 -16.52
CA PHE A 74 35.31 17.93 -17.17
C PHE A 74 34.80 16.71 -16.42
N PHE A 75 33.56 16.76 -15.93
CA PHE A 75 32.94 15.61 -15.27
C PHE A 75 32.04 14.87 -16.26
N ILE A 76 32.26 13.55 -16.35
CA ILE A 76 31.37 12.62 -17.05
C ILE A 76 30.65 11.80 -15.99
N VAL A 77 29.41 12.15 -15.71
CA VAL A 77 28.59 11.53 -14.66
C VAL A 77 27.71 10.44 -15.25
N GLY A 78 27.68 9.27 -14.61
CA GLY A 78 26.71 8.23 -14.96
C GLY A 78 26.81 7.00 -14.07
N GLU A 79 25.76 6.17 -14.06
CA GLU A 79 25.75 4.90 -13.33
C GLU A 79 26.87 3.94 -13.73
N ALA A 80 27.15 2.94 -12.89
CA ALA A 80 28.07 1.87 -13.24
C ALA A 80 27.63 1.19 -14.56
N GLY A 81 28.56 1.00 -15.50
CA GLY A 81 28.26 0.40 -16.80
C GLY A 81 27.67 1.35 -17.87
N SER A 82 27.51 2.64 -17.58
CA SER A 82 26.96 3.64 -18.52
C SER A 82 27.87 4.00 -19.71
N GLY A 83 29.10 3.45 -19.78
CA GLY A 83 30.06 3.75 -20.84
C GLY A 83 31.06 4.88 -20.57
N LYS A 84 31.27 5.28 -19.30
CA LYS A 84 32.31 6.27 -18.93
C LYS A 84 33.72 5.87 -19.39
N SER A 85 34.15 4.65 -19.05
CA SER A 85 35.44 4.10 -19.50
C SER A 85 35.52 3.96 -21.02
N GLU A 86 34.40 3.61 -21.68
CA GLU A 86 34.32 3.54 -23.15
C GLU A 86 34.61 4.92 -23.77
N LEU A 87 33.98 5.98 -23.25
CA LEU A 87 34.19 7.35 -23.71
C LEU A 87 35.62 7.85 -23.44
N CYS A 88 36.21 7.53 -22.27
CA CYS A 88 37.63 7.83 -22.01
C CYS A 88 38.56 7.09 -22.98
N GLN A 89 38.31 5.80 -23.23
CA GLN A 89 39.10 5.01 -24.17
C GLN A 89 38.97 5.52 -25.61
N TRP A 90 37.77 5.93 -26.01
CA TRP A 90 37.53 6.56 -27.31
C TRP A 90 38.26 7.90 -27.45
N LEU A 91 38.25 8.75 -26.42
CA LEU A 91 39.01 10.01 -26.39
C LEU A 91 40.52 9.76 -26.54
N GLU A 92 41.08 8.76 -25.85
CA GLU A 92 42.49 8.37 -25.99
C GLU A 92 42.86 8.04 -27.45
N TYR A 93 41.96 7.38 -28.18
CA TYR A 93 42.19 6.96 -29.57
C TYR A 93 41.91 8.01 -30.64
N THR A 94 41.12 9.04 -30.33
CA THR A 94 40.59 9.99 -31.32
C THR A 94 41.05 11.44 -31.14
N ILE A 95 41.63 11.79 -29.99
CA ILE A 95 42.16 13.13 -29.72
C ILE A 95 43.40 13.40 -30.60
N ASP A 96 43.57 14.66 -31.00
CA ASP A 96 44.75 15.07 -31.75
C ASP A 96 46.04 15.05 -30.90
N ILE A 97 46.85 14.01 -31.10
CA ILE A 97 48.14 13.82 -30.40
C ILE A 97 49.17 14.91 -30.71
N SER A 98 48.95 15.73 -31.74
CA SER A 98 49.83 16.86 -32.07
C SER A 98 49.61 18.06 -31.14
N THR A 99 48.44 18.17 -30.51
CA THR A 99 48.08 19.27 -29.60
C THR A 99 47.80 18.81 -28.18
N ARG A 100 47.56 17.52 -27.95
CA ARG A 100 47.28 16.92 -26.65
C ARG A 100 48.16 15.70 -26.38
N LEU A 101 48.55 15.51 -25.12
CA LEU A 101 49.19 14.28 -24.65
C LEU A 101 48.18 13.52 -23.78
N PRO A 102 47.47 12.49 -24.31
CA PRO A 102 46.56 11.69 -23.51
C PRO A 102 47.35 10.80 -22.54
N ILE A 103 47.03 10.91 -21.25
CA ILE A 103 47.52 10.06 -20.17
C ILE A 103 46.29 9.42 -19.55
N HIS A 104 46.07 8.15 -19.86
CA HIS A 104 44.86 7.44 -19.47
C HIS A 104 45.12 6.49 -18.30
N ILE A 105 44.52 6.83 -17.16
CA ILE A 105 44.54 6.08 -15.91
C ILE A 105 43.29 5.18 -15.86
N PRO A 106 43.47 3.85 -15.98
CA PRO A 106 42.36 2.93 -16.02
C PRO A 106 41.82 2.65 -14.62
N ARG A 107 40.58 2.16 -14.54
CA ARG A 107 39.94 1.76 -13.28
C ARG A 107 40.71 0.68 -12.51
N SER A 108 41.41 -0.21 -13.21
CA SER A 108 42.24 -1.27 -12.60
C SER A 108 43.51 -0.75 -11.92
N MET A 109 43.89 0.52 -12.18
CA MET A 109 45.06 1.15 -11.55
C MET A 109 44.70 1.66 -10.16
N THR A 110 44.68 0.73 -9.20
CA THR A 110 44.29 0.99 -7.81
C THR A 110 45.45 1.42 -6.92
N SER A 111 46.64 1.71 -7.45
CA SER A 111 47.78 2.14 -6.63
C SER A 111 48.34 3.46 -7.12
N ALA A 112 48.50 4.40 -6.18
CA ALA A 112 49.19 5.66 -6.42
C ALA A 112 50.60 5.45 -7.00
N ALA A 113 51.27 4.36 -6.62
CA ALA A 113 52.59 4.00 -7.13
C ALA A 113 52.58 3.70 -8.63
N HIS A 114 51.57 2.96 -9.09
CA HIS A 114 51.41 2.65 -10.50
C HIS A 114 51.08 3.91 -11.31
N VAL A 115 50.20 4.77 -10.80
CA VAL A 115 49.85 6.04 -11.48
C VAL A 115 51.05 6.97 -11.56
N VAL A 116 51.86 7.06 -10.49
CA VAL A 116 53.12 7.81 -10.53
C VAL A 116 54.09 7.20 -11.54
N ALA A 117 54.22 5.88 -11.60
CA ALA A 117 55.05 5.21 -12.60
C ALA A 117 54.57 5.53 -14.02
N LEU A 118 53.26 5.53 -14.28
CA LEU A 118 52.66 5.93 -15.57
C LEU A 118 53.00 7.39 -15.90
N LEU A 119 52.81 8.31 -14.95
CA LEU A 119 53.13 9.73 -15.17
C LEU A 119 54.64 9.95 -15.42
N ARG A 120 55.50 9.17 -14.76
CA ARG A 120 56.96 9.21 -14.96
C ARG A 120 57.39 8.70 -16.33
N GLN A 121 56.66 7.75 -16.94
CA GLN A 121 56.96 7.25 -18.30
C GLN A 121 56.87 8.35 -19.37
N HIS A 122 56.16 9.45 -19.08
CA HIS A 122 56.01 10.58 -19.98
C HIS A 122 57.04 11.72 -19.77
N LEU A 123 57.98 11.57 -18.82
CA LEU A 123 59.08 12.51 -18.61
C LEU A 123 60.30 12.13 -19.46
N VAL A 124 60.91 13.11 -20.14
CA VAL A 124 62.03 12.89 -21.09
C VAL A 124 63.36 12.60 -20.39
N GLN A 125 63.52 13.05 -19.14
CA GLN A 125 64.69 12.77 -18.31
C GLN A 125 64.35 11.76 -17.22
N HIS A 126 64.80 10.51 -17.38
CA HIS A 126 64.89 9.55 -16.28
C HIS A 126 66.09 9.91 -15.40
N GLU A 127 66.01 11.01 -14.65
CA GLU A 127 66.92 11.19 -13.50
C GLU A 127 66.44 10.25 -12.38
N GLU A 128 67.35 9.46 -11.80
CA GLU A 128 67.09 8.71 -10.57
C GLU A 128 66.79 9.70 -9.44
N VAL A 129 65.51 9.97 -9.17
CA VAL A 129 65.12 11.01 -8.21
C VAL A 129 65.35 10.51 -6.77
N ALA A 130 66.46 10.99 -6.19
CA ALA A 130 66.84 10.94 -4.79
C ALA A 130 65.93 11.77 -3.84
N ALA A 131 64.60 11.66 -3.96
CA ALA A 131 63.67 12.51 -3.19
C ALA A 131 63.60 12.17 -1.69
N LEU A 132 63.92 10.93 -1.29
CA LEU A 132 63.87 10.50 0.11
C LEU A 132 65.21 10.61 0.85
N GLN A 133 66.32 10.96 0.20
CA GLN A 133 67.63 11.01 0.87
C GLN A 133 67.89 12.32 1.65
N ARG A 134 67.09 13.38 1.45
CA ARG A 134 67.35 14.71 2.05
C ARG A 134 66.65 14.95 3.38
N VAL A 135 65.61 14.19 3.73
CA VAL A 135 64.95 14.30 5.04
C VAL A 135 65.73 13.47 6.05
N PRO A 136 66.15 14.00 7.22
CA PRO A 136 66.84 13.20 8.22
C PRO A 136 66.05 11.93 8.55
N LEU A 137 66.73 10.78 8.65
CA LEU A 137 66.09 9.47 8.91
C LEU A 137 65.17 9.49 10.12
N SER A 138 65.51 10.29 11.14
CA SER A 138 64.70 10.52 12.32
C SER A 138 63.33 11.13 12.01
N LYS A 139 63.27 12.10 11.10
CA LYS A 139 62.01 12.74 10.68
C LYS A 139 61.19 11.83 9.78
N GLN A 140 61.82 10.98 8.97
CA GLN A 140 61.11 9.97 8.19
C GLN A 140 60.45 8.94 9.10
N ALA A 141 61.17 8.45 10.11
CA ALA A 141 60.63 7.56 11.13
C ALA A 141 59.45 8.21 11.87
N ASP A 142 59.53 9.49 12.22
CA ASP A 142 58.42 10.23 12.85
C ASP A 142 57.15 10.26 11.99
N TYR A 143 57.27 10.45 10.68
CA TYR A 143 56.12 10.44 9.77
C TYR A 143 55.51 9.04 9.62
N ILE A 144 56.34 8.00 9.58
CA ILE A 144 55.89 6.60 9.51
C ILE A 144 55.13 6.23 10.79
N MET A 145 55.67 6.59 11.96
CA MET A 145 55.02 6.33 13.25
C MET A 145 53.67 7.04 13.36
N LEU A 146 53.60 8.31 12.95
CA LEU A 146 52.35 9.07 12.93
C LEU A 146 51.31 8.42 12.00
N SER A 147 51.72 8.01 10.79
CA SER A 147 50.85 7.32 9.84
C SER A 147 50.36 5.96 10.38
N ALA A 148 51.22 5.22 11.11
CA ALA A 148 50.84 3.95 11.72
C ALA A 148 49.77 4.11 12.81
N VAL A 149 49.85 5.16 13.62
CA VAL A 149 48.82 5.48 14.63
C VAL A 149 47.50 5.81 13.94
N VAL A 150 47.51 6.65 12.91
CA VAL A 150 46.30 7.01 12.15
C VAL A 150 45.68 5.76 11.51
N LEU A 151 46.48 4.93 10.84
CA LEU A 151 46.01 3.69 10.22
C LEU A 151 45.44 2.70 11.23
N LEU A 152 46.00 2.63 12.43
CA LEU A 152 45.48 1.77 13.49
C LEU A 152 44.08 2.21 13.93
N TYR A 153 43.80 3.52 13.98
CA TYR A 153 42.48 4.04 14.33
C TYR A 153 41.45 3.87 13.21
N GLU A 154 41.88 4.02 11.95
CA GLU A 154 40.97 3.98 10.81
C GLU A 154 40.69 2.56 10.30
N HIS A 155 41.70 1.69 10.34
CA HIS A 155 41.70 0.38 9.67
C HIS A 155 42.31 -0.74 10.54
N GLY A 156 42.44 -0.53 11.86
CA GLY A 156 43.04 -1.50 12.77
C GLY A 156 42.30 -2.84 12.78
N SER A 157 43.06 -3.94 12.73
CA SER A 157 42.54 -5.30 12.88
C SER A 157 41.92 -5.51 14.27
N ASP A 158 40.85 -6.31 14.35
CA ASP A 158 40.18 -6.67 15.61
C ASP A 158 41.17 -7.28 16.63
N ILE A 159 42.23 -7.91 16.14
CA ILE A 159 43.32 -8.51 16.94
C ILE A 159 44.10 -7.47 17.73
N LEU A 160 44.15 -6.22 17.25
CA LEU A 160 44.81 -5.09 17.91
C LEU A 160 43.82 -4.25 18.74
N THR A 161 42.66 -4.78 19.11
CA THR A 161 41.73 -4.10 20.01
C THR A 161 42.00 -4.45 21.49
N PRO A 162 41.88 -3.48 22.43
CA PRO A 162 41.56 -2.07 22.23
C PRO A 162 42.72 -1.25 21.63
N ILE A 163 42.46 -0.51 20.55
CA ILE A 163 43.43 0.26 19.75
C ILE A 163 44.34 1.16 20.61
N LYS A 164 43.77 1.83 21.62
CA LYS A 164 44.47 2.80 22.48
C LYS A 164 45.68 2.21 23.23
N GLN A 165 45.71 0.90 23.47
CA GLN A 165 46.81 0.26 24.18
C GLN A 165 48.12 0.19 23.37
N TRP A 166 48.04 0.33 22.04
CA TRP A 166 49.19 0.22 21.14
C TRP A 166 49.85 1.56 20.81
N GLU A 167 49.19 2.69 21.10
CA GLU A 167 49.76 4.02 20.89
C GLU A 167 51.13 4.21 21.56
N PRO A 168 51.36 3.78 22.83
CA PRO A 168 52.64 3.97 23.49
C PRO A 168 53.78 3.21 22.78
N LEU A 169 53.48 2.04 22.20
CA LEU A 169 54.45 1.26 21.44
C LEU A 169 54.72 1.92 20.07
N LEU A 170 53.67 2.33 19.36
CA LEU A 170 53.78 2.96 18.04
C LEU A 170 54.42 4.35 18.06
N THR A 171 54.44 4.99 19.23
CA THR A 171 55.11 6.29 19.47
C THR A 171 56.43 6.16 20.24
N SER A 172 56.91 4.94 20.47
CA SER A 172 58.12 4.69 21.28
C SER A 172 59.43 5.04 20.58
N ASP A 173 60.43 5.46 21.36
CA ASP A 173 61.79 5.66 20.87
C ASP A 173 62.44 4.35 20.39
N ALA A 174 62.03 3.20 20.95
CA ALA A 174 62.51 1.88 20.54
C ALA A 174 62.07 1.54 19.10
N LEU A 175 60.78 1.77 18.78
CA LEU A 175 60.29 1.60 17.42
C LEU A 175 60.90 2.63 16.47
N LYS A 176 61.07 3.88 16.90
CA LYS A 176 61.73 4.92 16.12
C LYS A 176 63.15 4.52 15.73
N ALA A 177 63.94 4.02 16.69
CA ALA A 177 65.30 3.54 16.45
C ALA A 177 65.32 2.37 15.45
N GLN A 178 64.41 1.41 15.59
CA GLN A 178 64.30 0.27 14.67
C GLN A 178 63.94 0.70 13.24
N LEU A 179 62.99 1.64 13.09
CA LEU A 179 62.62 2.19 11.80
C LEU A 179 63.79 2.96 11.18
N MET A 180 64.52 3.74 11.97
CA MET A 180 65.72 4.44 11.50
C MET A 180 66.81 3.47 11.04
N GLU A 181 67.06 2.40 11.79
CA GLU A 181 68.04 1.37 11.43
C GLU A 181 67.62 0.62 10.16
N HIS A 182 66.33 0.29 10.03
CA HIS A 182 65.78 -0.33 8.82
C HIS A 182 65.88 0.58 7.59
N LEU A 183 65.57 1.87 7.74
CA LEU A 183 65.71 2.84 6.65
C LEU A 183 67.18 3.07 6.28
N ALA A 184 68.10 3.06 7.27
CA ALA A 184 69.54 3.15 7.01
C ALA A 184 70.07 1.93 6.25
N ALA A 185 69.65 0.72 6.65
CA ALA A 185 70.02 -0.53 5.97
C ALA A 185 69.46 -0.55 4.52
N ALA A 186 68.21 -0.11 4.34
CA ALA A 186 67.60 0.03 3.02
C ALA A 186 68.35 1.05 2.14
N GLN A 187 68.81 2.17 2.68
CA GLN A 187 69.64 3.14 1.95
C GLN A 187 71.00 2.56 1.53
N GLN A 188 71.53 1.59 2.27
CA GLN A 188 72.77 0.89 1.96
C GLN A 188 72.57 -0.34 1.05
N GLY A 189 71.32 -0.62 0.63
CA GLY A 189 70.98 -1.75 -0.23
C GLY A 189 70.90 -3.09 0.50
N GLU A 190 70.78 -3.08 1.84
CA GLU A 190 70.61 -4.28 2.66
C GLU A 190 69.13 -4.64 2.82
N TRP A 191 68.62 -5.43 1.86
CA TRP A 191 67.21 -5.82 1.77
C TRP A 191 66.77 -6.87 2.81
N THR A 192 67.72 -7.45 3.56
CA THR A 192 67.47 -8.53 4.53
C THR A 192 67.18 -8.01 5.94
N HIS A 193 67.34 -6.71 6.19
CA HIS A 193 67.06 -6.10 7.49
C HIS A 193 65.55 -6.14 7.80
N ARG A 194 65.17 -6.59 9.00
CA ARG A 194 63.76 -6.73 9.36
C ARG A 194 63.17 -5.40 9.84
N LEU A 195 62.00 -5.05 9.32
CA LEU A 195 61.22 -3.87 9.73
C LEU A 195 60.85 -3.91 11.22
N LEU A 196 60.52 -5.10 11.72
CA LEU A 196 60.30 -5.40 13.14
C LEU A 196 61.26 -6.52 13.58
N PRO A 197 61.76 -6.48 14.83
CA PRO A 197 62.57 -7.55 15.38
C PRO A 197 61.76 -8.85 15.49
N ALA A 198 62.41 -9.98 15.82
CA ALA A 198 61.71 -11.25 15.95
C ALA A 198 60.57 -11.17 16.98
N ALA A 199 59.54 -11.99 16.80
CA ALA A 199 58.30 -11.90 17.56
C ALA A 199 58.55 -11.90 19.09
N GLU A 200 59.50 -12.72 19.56
CA GLU A 200 59.91 -12.81 20.98
C GLU A 200 60.31 -11.44 21.56
N TYR A 201 61.12 -10.66 20.83
CA TYR A 201 61.55 -9.32 21.23
C TYR A 201 60.40 -8.30 21.18
N VAL A 202 59.46 -8.45 20.24
CA VAL A 202 58.24 -7.63 20.21
C VAL A 202 57.35 -7.95 21.42
N GLY A 203 57.36 -9.19 21.90
CA GLY A 203 56.74 -9.58 23.18
C GLY A 203 57.33 -8.84 24.37
N ASP A 204 58.66 -8.73 24.44
CA ASP A 204 59.35 -7.99 25.48
C ASP A 204 58.99 -6.49 25.45
N TRP A 205 58.90 -5.90 24.25
CA TRP A 205 58.44 -4.52 24.08
C TRP A 205 56.99 -4.35 24.54
N CYS A 206 56.10 -5.28 24.19
CA CYS A 206 54.72 -5.27 24.67
C CYS A 206 54.67 -5.26 26.20
N GLY A 207 55.45 -6.13 26.86
CA GLY A 207 55.55 -6.17 28.31
C GLY A 207 56.07 -4.87 28.93
N GLN A 208 57.10 -4.26 28.32
CA GLN A 208 57.69 -2.99 28.78
C GLN A 208 56.70 -1.81 28.71
N TYR A 209 55.84 -1.79 27.70
CA TYR A 209 54.83 -0.74 27.51
C TYR A 209 53.45 -1.10 28.08
N GLY A 210 53.36 -2.15 28.92
CA GLY A 210 52.14 -2.50 29.66
C GLY A 210 51.06 -3.21 28.82
N ILE A 211 51.43 -3.78 27.67
CA ILE A 211 50.55 -4.53 26.77
C ILE A 211 50.65 -6.01 27.11
N THR A 212 49.58 -6.58 27.69
CA THR A 212 49.50 -8.01 28.01
C THR A 212 49.19 -8.85 26.78
N VAL A 213 50.18 -9.60 26.30
CA VAL A 213 50.04 -10.54 25.17
C VAL A 213 50.35 -11.96 25.63
N THR A 214 49.42 -12.89 25.41
CA THR A 214 49.64 -14.33 25.60
C THR A 214 50.56 -14.90 24.51
N SER A 215 51.49 -15.78 24.89
CA SER A 215 52.52 -16.33 24.00
C SER A 215 51.97 -17.02 22.74
N GLU A 216 50.74 -17.51 22.78
CA GLU A 216 50.06 -18.17 21.65
C GLU A 216 49.66 -17.20 20.53
N TYR A 217 49.29 -15.96 20.86
CA TYR A 217 48.82 -14.95 19.88
C TYR A 217 49.92 -13.99 19.41
N LEU A 218 51.10 -14.09 20.00
CA LEU A 218 52.24 -13.23 19.74
C LEU A 218 52.74 -13.27 18.28
N PRO A 219 52.79 -14.43 17.58
CA PRO A 219 53.14 -14.47 16.16
C PRO A 219 52.14 -13.74 15.26
N THR A 220 50.85 -13.81 15.61
CA THR A 220 49.78 -13.15 14.86
C THR A 220 49.81 -11.63 15.06
N ILE A 221 49.97 -11.17 16.30
CA ILE A 221 50.14 -9.74 16.62
C ILE A 221 51.37 -9.17 15.93
N TRP A 222 52.47 -9.91 15.90
CA TRP A 222 53.68 -9.50 15.18
C TRP A 222 53.42 -9.29 13.69
N LEU A 223 52.67 -10.20 13.05
CA LEU A 223 52.33 -10.10 11.63
C LEU A 223 51.45 -8.88 11.35
N GLU A 224 50.43 -8.65 12.18
CA GLU A 224 49.52 -7.50 12.05
C GLU A 224 50.24 -6.16 12.26
N LEU A 225 51.09 -6.05 13.29
CA LEU A 225 51.91 -4.86 13.51
C LEU A 225 52.88 -4.62 12.35
N ARG A 226 53.45 -5.68 11.77
CA ARG A 226 54.31 -5.59 10.60
C ARG A 226 53.55 -5.08 9.38
N HIS A 227 52.36 -5.59 9.13
CA HIS A 227 51.52 -5.14 8.02
C HIS A 227 51.15 -3.66 8.17
N LEU A 228 50.70 -3.26 9.37
CA LEU A 228 50.38 -1.88 9.69
C LEU A 228 51.56 -0.93 9.42
N LEU A 229 52.75 -1.27 9.92
CA LEU A 229 53.95 -0.44 9.72
C LEU A 229 54.41 -0.41 8.26
N THR A 230 54.21 -1.49 7.52
CA THR A 230 54.52 -1.53 6.08
C THR A 230 53.60 -0.57 5.32
N GLN A 231 52.30 -0.60 5.60
CA GLN A 231 51.31 0.32 5.00
C GLN A 231 51.57 1.78 5.40
N ALA A 232 51.92 2.03 6.66
CA ALA A 232 52.27 3.37 7.14
C ALA A 232 53.53 3.90 6.45
N MET A 233 54.52 3.03 6.24
CA MET A 233 55.75 3.36 5.53
C MET A 233 55.49 3.65 4.07
N GLU A 234 54.62 2.87 3.41
CA GLU A 234 54.14 3.18 2.08
C GLU A 234 53.52 4.59 2.08
N GLN A 235 52.49 4.85 2.87
CA GLN A 235 51.78 6.14 2.89
C GLN A 235 52.66 7.36 3.19
N ALA A 236 53.56 7.26 4.17
CA ALA A 236 54.41 8.36 4.60
C ALA A 236 55.44 8.80 3.54
N LEU A 237 55.91 7.88 2.69
CA LEU A 237 56.93 8.14 1.67
C LEU A 237 56.37 8.83 0.41
N TRP A 238 55.05 8.88 0.20
CA TRP A 238 54.40 9.44 -1.00
C TRP A 238 54.00 10.93 -0.92
N LEU A 239 53.95 11.55 0.27
CA LEU A 239 53.28 12.85 0.46
C LEU A 239 53.99 14.07 -0.16
N GLY A 240 55.24 13.97 -0.60
CA GLY A 240 56.04 15.10 -1.10
C GLY A 240 56.26 15.19 -2.62
N ASP A 241 56.23 14.07 -3.35
CA ASP A 241 56.78 13.99 -4.73
C ASP A 241 55.72 14.28 -5.83
N LEU A 242 54.44 13.98 -5.59
CA LEU A 242 53.40 14.01 -6.64
C LEU A 242 53.13 15.42 -7.22
N ARG A 243 53.02 16.45 -6.38
CA ARG A 243 52.75 17.83 -6.85
C ARG A 243 53.90 18.33 -7.74
N HIS A 244 55.14 18.09 -7.33
CA HIS A 244 56.31 18.50 -8.11
C HIS A 244 56.36 17.77 -9.46
N LEU A 245 56.06 16.48 -9.46
CA LEU A 245 55.99 15.66 -10.67
C LEU A 245 54.93 16.17 -11.66
N LEU A 246 53.73 16.51 -11.19
CA LEU A 246 52.65 17.04 -12.05
C LEU A 246 52.99 18.42 -12.63
N THR A 247 53.61 19.31 -11.84
CA THR A 247 54.07 20.62 -12.33
C THR A 247 55.12 20.45 -13.42
N ARG A 248 56.14 19.61 -13.19
CA ARG A 248 57.18 19.32 -14.19
C ARG A 248 56.62 18.70 -15.47
N LEU A 249 55.72 17.74 -15.33
CA LEU A 249 55.05 17.12 -16.47
C LEU A 249 54.27 18.16 -17.29
N SER A 250 53.53 19.05 -16.61
CA SER A 250 52.80 20.13 -17.27
C SER A 250 53.73 21.06 -18.05
N GLU A 251 54.81 21.54 -17.43
CA GLU A 251 55.77 22.45 -18.07
C GLU A 251 56.43 21.80 -19.28
N GLN A 252 56.93 20.57 -19.14
CA GLN A 252 57.59 19.83 -20.22
C GLN A 252 56.66 19.58 -21.41
N VAL A 253 55.39 19.24 -21.17
CA VAL A 253 54.43 18.97 -22.24
C VAL A 253 54.05 20.26 -22.98
N ILE A 254 53.95 21.38 -22.26
CA ILE A 254 53.70 22.72 -22.84
C ILE A 254 54.88 23.19 -23.68
N GLU A 255 56.12 22.97 -23.25
CA GLU A 255 57.33 23.25 -24.05
C GLU A 255 57.33 22.47 -25.38
N GLN A 256 56.68 21.31 -25.43
CA GLN A 256 56.51 20.50 -26.63
C GLN A 256 55.34 20.96 -27.52
N GLY A 257 54.69 22.08 -27.21
CA GLY A 257 53.53 22.58 -27.95
C GLY A 257 52.26 21.77 -27.73
N ARG A 258 52.22 20.94 -26.68
CA ARG A 258 51.08 20.08 -26.35
C ARG A 258 50.53 20.42 -24.98
N ARG A 259 49.30 20.00 -24.70
CA ARG A 259 48.71 20.11 -23.36
C ARG A 259 48.43 18.71 -22.80
N PRO A 260 48.77 18.41 -21.53
CA PRO A 260 48.48 17.12 -20.95
C PRO A 260 46.97 16.94 -20.74
N LEU A 261 46.44 15.82 -21.24
CA LEU A 261 45.05 15.39 -21.08
C LEU A 261 45.02 14.17 -20.17
N LEU A 262 44.53 14.35 -18.94
CA LEU A 262 44.36 13.28 -17.97
C LEU A 262 42.97 12.65 -18.15
N LEU A 263 42.93 11.38 -18.55
CA LEU A 263 41.70 10.60 -18.68
C LEU A 263 41.60 9.67 -17.46
N LEU A 264 40.59 9.90 -16.63
CA LEU A 264 40.34 9.16 -15.39
C LEU A 264 39.00 8.44 -15.52
N GLU A 265 39.02 7.11 -15.69
CA GLU A 265 37.80 6.32 -15.93
C GLU A 265 36.79 6.35 -14.78
N ASP A 266 37.28 6.40 -13.54
CA ASP A 266 36.46 6.30 -12.34
C ASP A 266 37.08 7.09 -11.16
N VAL A 267 36.28 7.96 -10.51
CA VAL A 267 36.69 8.68 -9.28
C VAL A 267 37.00 7.71 -8.13
N THR A 268 36.52 6.47 -8.14
CA THR A 268 36.89 5.52 -7.08
C THR A 268 38.35 5.05 -7.15
N ALA A 269 38.96 4.99 -8.36
CA ALA A 269 40.40 4.81 -8.51
C ALA A 269 41.18 5.98 -7.87
N PHE A 270 40.53 7.14 -7.75
CA PHE A 270 41.03 8.35 -7.11
C PHE A 270 41.09 8.25 -5.58
N ARG A 271 40.28 7.38 -4.94
CA ARG A 271 40.27 7.22 -3.47
C ARG A 271 41.63 6.76 -2.92
N ILE A 272 42.48 6.19 -3.78
CA ILE A 272 43.83 5.73 -3.44
C ILE A 272 44.90 6.77 -3.84
N LEU A 273 44.56 7.75 -4.68
CA LEU A 273 45.43 8.83 -5.16
C LEU A 273 45.47 10.08 -4.25
N SER A 274 44.79 10.05 -3.10
CA SER A 274 44.67 11.12 -2.09
C SER A 274 43.96 12.40 -2.55
N ASP A 275 43.37 13.12 -1.60
CA ASP A 275 42.77 14.47 -1.77
C ASP A 275 43.70 15.46 -2.49
N ARG A 276 45.03 15.22 -2.47
CA ARG A 276 46.05 16.12 -3.02
C ARG A 276 46.12 16.20 -4.54
N LEU A 277 45.78 15.12 -5.28
CA LEU A 277 45.69 15.19 -6.75
C LEU A 277 44.48 16.04 -7.16
N LEU A 278 43.35 15.88 -6.46
CA LEU A 278 42.15 16.68 -6.69
C LEU A 278 42.41 18.15 -6.29
N ASP A 279 43.08 18.39 -5.17
CA ASP A 279 43.49 19.73 -4.76
C ASP A 279 44.35 20.42 -5.80
N TYR A 280 45.31 19.71 -6.43
CA TYR A 280 46.12 20.25 -7.51
C TYR A 280 45.27 20.57 -8.75
N LEU A 281 44.41 19.64 -9.18
CA LEU A 281 43.55 19.86 -10.35
C LEU A 281 42.51 20.97 -10.11
N LEU A 282 41.98 21.10 -8.89
CA LEU A 282 41.03 22.13 -8.48
C LEU A 282 41.69 23.49 -8.23
N ASP A 283 42.98 23.54 -7.91
CA ASP A 283 43.74 24.77 -7.82
C ASP A 283 43.97 25.35 -9.22
N LEU A 284 43.04 26.21 -9.64
CA LEU A 284 43.04 26.90 -10.93
C LEU A 284 44.25 27.82 -11.13
N THR A 285 45.15 27.96 -10.16
CA THR A 285 46.40 28.73 -10.34
C THR A 285 47.61 27.84 -10.60
N SER A 286 47.43 26.52 -10.66
CA SER A 286 48.53 25.55 -10.76
C SER A 286 48.43 24.65 -11.99
N GLY A 287 49.42 24.66 -12.88
CA GLY A 287 49.51 23.74 -14.03
C GLY A 287 48.57 24.05 -15.21
N HIS A 288 48.66 23.21 -16.26
CA HIS A 288 47.95 23.35 -17.53
C HIS A 288 47.28 22.04 -17.98
N PHE A 289 46.54 21.37 -17.08
CA PHE A 289 45.90 20.09 -17.39
C PHE A 289 44.49 20.24 -17.96
N ASP A 290 44.13 19.39 -18.92
CA ASP A 290 42.73 19.03 -19.16
C ASP A 290 42.47 17.72 -18.41
N ALA A 291 41.50 17.69 -17.50
CA ALA A 291 41.17 16.48 -16.73
C ALA A 291 39.73 16.06 -17.01
N VAL A 292 39.56 14.89 -17.62
CA VAL A 292 38.26 14.24 -17.86
C VAL A 292 38.07 13.15 -16.82
N ILE A 293 37.03 13.29 -16.01
CA ILE A 293 36.85 12.50 -14.80
C ILE A 293 35.48 11.79 -14.86
N GLY A 294 35.51 10.46 -14.89
CA GLY A 294 34.32 9.61 -14.82
C GLY A 294 33.80 9.50 -13.39
N VAL A 295 32.62 10.05 -13.12
CA VAL A 295 31.98 10.08 -11.79
C VAL A 295 30.77 9.15 -11.77
N THR A 296 30.64 8.31 -10.74
CA THR A 296 29.40 7.56 -10.50
C THR A 296 28.38 8.42 -9.74
N THR A 297 27.11 8.33 -10.14
CA THR A 297 25.97 9.05 -9.52
C THR A 297 25.90 8.86 -8.00
N GLY A 298 26.14 7.64 -7.50
CA GLY A 298 26.18 7.35 -6.05
C GLY A 298 27.35 8.04 -5.33
N PHE A 299 28.50 8.16 -5.97
CA PHE A 299 29.65 8.88 -5.41
C PHE A 299 29.36 10.39 -5.28
N GLU A 300 28.73 10.98 -6.30
CA GLU A 300 28.30 12.38 -6.30
C GLU A 300 27.28 12.66 -5.18
N LYS A 301 26.26 11.80 -5.04
CA LYS A 301 25.18 11.98 -4.04
C LYS A 301 25.62 11.77 -2.60
N THR A 302 26.67 10.99 -2.32
CA THR A 302 26.98 10.54 -0.95
C THR A 302 28.29 11.09 -0.38
N GLN A 303 29.31 11.33 -1.21
CA GLN A 303 30.65 11.72 -0.73
C GLN A 303 31.01 13.16 -1.09
N LEU A 304 30.69 13.63 -2.30
CA LEU A 304 30.71 15.07 -2.60
C LEU A 304 29.71 15.84 -1.70
N ALA A 305 28.61 15.17 -1.32
CA ALA A 305 27.64 15.62 -0.32
C ALA A 305 28.08 15.45 1.16
N ARG A 306 29.20 14.77 1.45
CA ARG A 306 29.78 14.66 2.81
C ARG A 306 30.98 15.58 3.03
N ALA A 307 31.72 15.95 1.98
CA ALA A 307 32.62 17.10 2.00
C ALA A 307 31.89 18.43 2.37
N THR A 308 30.55 18.39 2.35
CA THR A 308 29.58 19.46 2.61
C THR A 308 29.42 19.83 4.10
N ILE A 309 30.10 19.14 5.02
CA ILE A 309 30.17 19.60 6.42
C ILE A 309 31.16 20.78 6.56
N ALA A 310 31.99 21.07 5.55
CA ALA A 310 32.92 22.21 5.55
C ALA A 310 32.70 23.25 4.43
N GLY A 311 31.82 23.01 3.45
CA GLY A 311 31.64 23.97 2.36
C GLY A 311 30.67 23.49 1.28
N ASP A 312 29.79 24.41 0.92
CA ASP A 312 28.70 24.36 -0.04
C ASP A 312 29.15 23.76 -1.41
N LEU A 313 28.35 22.84 -2.01
CA LEU A 313 28.63 22.19 -3.32
C LEU A 313 28.97 23.20 -4.44
N THR A 314 28.50 24.44 -4.28
CA THR A 314 28.82 25.60 -5.12
C THR A 314 30.32 25.75 -5.40
N HIS A 315 31.22 25.49 -4.45
CA HIS A 315 32.66 25.70 -4.66
C HIS A 315 33.30 24.77 -5.71
N ILE A 316 32.87 23.51 -5.82
CA ILE A 316 33.38 22.58 -6.84
C ILE A 316 32.73 22.86 -8.18
N HIS A 317 31.40 23.09 -8.22
CA HIS A 317 30.69 23.48 -9.44
C HIS A 317 31.26 24.78 -10.06
N HIS A 318 31.67 25.74 -9.22
CA HIS A 318 32.35 26.96 -9.68
C HIS A 318 33.74 26.71 -10.28
N ARG A 319 34.39 25.57 -10.02
CA ARG A 319 35.71 25.23 -10.58
C ARG A 319 35.63 24.29 -11.79
N LEU A 320 34.54 23.55 -11.95
CA LEU A 320 34.30 22.71 -13.12
C LEU A 320 34.12 23.53 -14.41
N ARG A 321 34.61 23.00 -15.54
CA ARG A 321 34.43 23.58 -16.87
C ARG A 321 33.12 23.12 -17.51
N ALA A 322 32.84 21.83 -17.43
CA ALA A 322 31.56 21.26 -17.85
C ALA A 322 31.19 20.04 -17.01
N ARG A 323 29.87 19.83 -16.86
CA ARG A 323 29.30 18.62 -16.26
C ARG A 323 28.37 17.96 -17.28
N LEU A 324 28.75 16.74 -17.68
CA LEU A 324 28.13 15.96 -18.74
C LEU A 324 27.55 14.67 -18.15
N CYS A 325 26.28 14.40 -18.40
CA CYS A 325 25.55 13.26 -17.86
C CYS A 325 25.28 12.19 -18.93
N LEU A 326 25.67 10.94 -18.65
CA LEU A 326 25.37 9.77 -19.47
C LEU A 326 24.06 9.08 -19.05
N THR A 327 23.65 9.21 -17.79
CA THR A 327 22.41 8.60 -17.27
C THR A 327 21.51 9.61 -16.57
N ASP A 328 20.22 9.31 -16.51
CA ASP A 328 19.26 10.03 -15.70
C ASP A 328 19.33 9.64 -14.20
N ASP A 329 18.45 10.23 -13.39
CA ASP A 329 18.40 9.99 -11.93
C ASP A 329 17.99 8.57 -11.55
N GLN A 330 17.39 7.82 -12.48
CA GLN A 330 16.98 6.42 -12.31
C GLN A 330 18.05 5.43 -12.82
N GLY A 331 19.12 5.93 -13.44
CA GLY A 331 20.19 5.11 -13.99
C GLY A 331 19.98 4.65 -15.42
N ARG A 332 19.06 5.28 -16.17
CA ARG A 332 18.81 5.00 -17.58
C ARG A 332 19.75 5.82 -18.46
N SER A 333 20.38 5.18 -19.44
CA SER A 333 21.35 5.84 -20.32
C SER A 333 20.66 6.70 -21.37
N TYR A 334 21.10 7.95 -21.53
CA TYR A 334 20.54 8.87 -22.51
C TYR A 334 20.82 8.39 -23.95
N GLY A 335 19.77 8.39 -24.79
CA GLY A 335 19.85 8.02 -26.21
C GLY A 335 20.04 6.53 -26.51
N LEU A 336 20.33 5.71 -25.51
CA LEU A 336 20.57 4.28 -25.72
C LEU A 336 19.33 3.52 -26.20
N GLU A 337 18.12 3.93 -25.80
CA GLU A 337 16.87 3.32 -26.25
C GLU A 337 16.71 3.40 -27.78
N GLU A 338 17.06 4.54 -28.37
CA GLU A 338 17.00 4.80 -29.81
C GLU A 338 18.06 3.97 -30.57
N ASP A 339 19.21 3.69 -29.92
CA ASP A 339 20.38 3.04 -30.53
C ASP A 339 20.55 1.55 -30.16
N VAL A 340 19.70 0.97 -29.30
CA VAL A 340 19.93 -0.37 -28.73
C VAL A 340 20.01 -1.47 -29.79
N VAL A 341 19.23 -1.35 -30.85
CA VAL A 341 19.21 -2.31 -31.96
C VAL A 341 20.51 -2.22 -32.77
N GLU A 342 20.99 -1.00 -33.04
CA GLU A 342 22.26 -0.79 -33.74
C GLU A 342 23.44 -1.26 -32.89
N LEU A 343 23.44 -0.97 -31.59
CA LEU A 343 24.44 -1.46 -30.65
C LEU A 343 24.51 -3.01 -30.68
N ALA A 344 23.36 -3.67 -30.58
CA ALA A 344 23.30 -5.13 -30.68
C ALA A 344 23.83 -5.65 -32.02
N ARG A 345 23.47 -4.99 -33.13
CA ARG A 345 23.95 -5.36 -34.47
C ARG A 345 25.46 -5.26 -34.58
N THR A 346 26.06 -4.18 -34.08
CA THR A 346 27.52 -3.99 -34.07
C THR A 346 28.23 -5.12 -33.32
N TYR A 347 27.74 -5.47 -32.12
CA TYR A 347 28.31 -6.58 -31.34
C TYR A 347 28.12 -7.94 -32.02
N LEU A 348 26.93 -8.20 -32.59
CA LEU A 348 26.64 -9.45 -33.28
C LEU A 348 27.46 -9.62 -34.56
N GLN A 349 27.75 -8.54 -35.28
CA GLN A 349 28.65 -8.56 -36.44
C GLN A 349 30.09 -8.88 -36.04
N ALA A 350 30.58 -8.29 -34.95
CA ALA A 350 31.93 -8.57 -34.43
C ALA A 350 32.09 -10.03 -33.96
N VAL A 351 31.01 -10.64 -33.44
CA VAL A 351 30.97 -12.06 -33.04
C VAL A 351 30.89 -13.01 -34.24
N LYS A 352 30.38 -12.52 -35.38
CA LYS A 352 30.00 -13.34 -36.52
C LYS A 352 30.60 -12.83 -37.83
N PRO A 353 31.92 -12.61 -37.91
CA PRO A 353 32.56 -12.09 -39.11
C PRO A 353 32.34 -13.01 -40.31
N ASP A 354 32.34 -14.33 -40.08
CA ASP A 354 32.16 -15.35 -41.13
C ASP A 354 30.70 -15.58 -41.51
N CYS A 355 29.75 -15.05 -40.74
CA CYS A 355 28.32 -15.24 -41.01
C CYS A 355 27.87 -14.50 -42.28
N ALA A 356 28.67 -13.56 -42.80
CA ALA A 356 28.53 -12.98 -44.13
C ALA A 356 28.64 -14.02 -45.28
N SER A 357 29.21 -15.19 -44.99
CA SER A 357 29.36 -16.32 -45.93
C SER A 357 28.51 -17.54 -45.54
N CYS A 358 27.67 -17.42 -44.51
CA CYS A 358 26.87 -18.52 -44.00
C CYS A 358 25.68 -18.83 -44.92
N PRO A 359 25.43 -20.11 -45.29
CA PRO A 359 24.27 -20.51 -46.10
C PRO A 359 22.92 -20.15 -45.45
N LEU A 360 22.89 -19.97 -44.13
CA LEU A 360 21.70 -19.65 -43.34
C LEU A 360 21.50 -18.14 -43.14
N GLN A 361 22.42 -17.28 -43.59
CA GLN A 361 22.37 -15.84 -43.31
C GLN A 361 21.10 -15.19 -43.87
N LEU A 362 20.80 -15.39 -45.16
CA LEU A 362 19.58 -14.88 -45.80
C LEU A 362 18.30 -15.35 -45.09
N HIS A 363 18.32 -16.58 -44.56
CA HIS A 363 17.18 -17.14 -43.83
C HIS A 363 17.05 -16.51 -42.44
N CYS A 364 18.17 -16.34 -41.72
CA CYS A 364 18.23 -15.71 -40.42
C CYS A 364 17.85 -14.23 -40.50
N ASP A 365 18.37 -13.47 -41.46
CA ASP A 365 18.08 -12.05 -41.64
C ASP A 365 16.59 -11.82 -41.94
N ALA A 366 15.96 -12.72 -42.71
CA ALA A 366 14.53 -12.65 -43.02
C ALA A 366 13.60 -12.94 -41.81
N MET A 367 14.09 -13.65 -40.79
CA MET A 367 13.31 -14.02 -39.58
C MET A 367 13.61 -13.10 -38.38
N PHE A 368 14.88 -12.78 -38.18
CA PHE A 368 15.40 -12.11 -36.99
C PHE A 368 15.75 -10.64 -37.24
N GLY A 369 15.92 -10.25 -38.50
CA GLY A 369 16.43 -8.95 -38.89
C GLY A 369 17.91 -9.02 -39.24
N SER A 370 18.35 -8.09 -40.08
CA SER A 370 19.70 -8.05 -40.66
C SER A 370 20.78 -8.06 -39.58
N TYR A 371 21.58 -9.14 -39.54
CA TYR A 371 22.63 -9.40 -38.56
C TYR A 371 22.18 -9.46 -37.09
N LEU A 372 20.88 -9.68 -36.83
CA LEU A 372 20.33 -9.69 -35.46
C LEU A 372 20.13 -11.09 -34.87
N TYR A 373 20.24 -12.16 -35.66
CA TYR A 373 20.14 -13.54 -35.14
C TYR A 373 21.00 -13.71 -33.89
N PRO A 374 20.50 -14.27 -32.77
CA PRO A 374 19.21 -14.95 -32.56
C PRO A 374 18.05 -14.04 -32.10
N PHE A 375 18.19 -12.71 -32.13
CA PHE A 375 17.23 -11.75 -31.62
C PHE A 375 16.39 -11.09 -32.72
N THR A 376 15.23 -10.54 -32.36
CA THR A 376 14.52 -9.55 -33.18
C THR A 376 14.67 -8.17 -32.56
N GLU A 377 14.46 -7.10 -33.34
CA GLU A 377 14.43 -5.72 -32.82
C GLU A 377 13.50 -5.58 -31.62
N THR A 378 12.33 -6.25 -31.67
CA THR A 378 11.35 -6.30 -30.58
C THR A 378 11.92 -6.88 -29.29
N VAL A 379 12.72 -7.95 -29.38
CA VAL A 379 13.32 -8.59 -28.19
C VAL A 379 14.40 -7.72 -27.60
N LEU A 380 15.23 -7.09 -28.44
CA LEU A 380 16.30 -6.21 -27.98
C LEU A 380 15.73 -5.00 -27.23
N GLN A 381 14.73 -4.35 -27.82
CA GLN A 381 14.03 -3.24 -27.17
C GLN A 381 13.36 -3.69 -25.87
N ARG A 382 12.66 -4.83 -25.85
CA ARG A 382 12.01 -5.33 -24.62
C ARG A 382 13.00 -5.71 -23.54
N ALA A 383 14.07 -6.42 -23.90
CA ALA A 383 15.10 -6.81 -22.96
C ALA A 383 15.74 -5.57 -22.34
N PHE A 384 16.03 -4.55 -23.15
CA PHE A 384 16.54 -3.28 -22.66
C PHE A 384 15.59 -2.58 -21.68
N HIS A 385 14.30 -2.46 -22.02
CA HIS A 385 13.30 -1.83 -21.14
C HIS A 385 13.12 -2.58 -19.82
N ASN A 386 13.35 -3.90 -19.81
CA ASN A 386 13.17 -4.75 -18.64
C ASN A 386 14.48 -5.07 -17.90
N LEU A 387 15.59 -4.41 -18.25
CA LEU A 387 16.83 -4.51 -17.49
C LEU A 387 16.67 -3.90 -16.10
N ALA A 388 17.01 -4.68 -15.08
CA ALA A 388 17.04 -4.24 -13.71
C ALA A 388 18.20 -4.88 -12.96
N GLU A 389 18.74 -4.17 -11.98
CA GLU A 389 19.75 -4.68 -11.07
C GLU A 389 19.34 -4.27 -9.65
N GLU A 390 19.26 -5.25 -8.73
CA GLU A 390 18.82 -5.04 -7.35
C GLU A 390 17.43 -4.35 -7.24
N GLY A 391 16.54 -4.61 -8.21
CA GLY A 391 15.18 -4.06 -8.25
C GLY A 391 15.07 -2.64 -8.81
N ASN A 392 16.18 -2.00 -9.20
CA ASN A 392 16.18 -0.68 -9.82
C ASN A 392 16.32 -0.80 -11.35
N PRO A 393 15.62 0.03 -12.16
CA PRO A 393 15.73 0.03 -13.61
C PRO A 393 17.12 0.53 -14.04
N ARG A 394 18.09 -0.38 -14.12
CA ARG A 394 19.46 -0.06 -14.58
C ARG A 394 19.61 -0.43 -16.05
N GLN A 395 19.34 0.54 -16.91
CA GLN A 395 19.37 0.39 -18.37
C GLN A 395 20.68 0.95 -18.94
N THR A 396 21.77 0.22 -18.71
CA THR A 396 23.12 0.60 -19.14
C THR A 396 23.63 -0.29 -20.27
N PRO A 397 24.52 0.21 -21.16
CA PRO A 397 25.11 -0.59 -22.22
C PRO A 397 25.75 -1.87 -21.69
N ARG A 398 26.46 -1.77 -20.56
CA ARG A 398 27.14 -2.93 -19.95
C ARG A 398 26.17 -4.03 -19.56
N LEU A 399 25.11 -3.71 -18.81
CA LEU A 399 24.13 -4.72 -18.38
C LEU A 399 23.41 -5.34 -19.58
N PHE A 400 23.14 -4.55 -20.62
CA PHE A 400 22.58 -5.06 -21.86
C PHE A 400 23.54 -6.02 -22.59
N ILE A 401 24.80 -5.64 -22.74
CA ILE A 401 25.84 -6.45 -23.39
C ILE A 401 26.09 -7.75 -22.61
N GLU A 402 26.24 -7.69 -21.28
CA GLU A 402 26.52 -8.87 -20.44
C GLU A 402 25.30 -9.78 -20.28
N HIS A 403 24.16 -9.22 -19.87
CA HIS A 403 23.03 -10.00 -19.37
C HIS A 403 21.88 -10.20 -20.36
N VAL A 404 21.93 -9.56 -21.52
CA VAL A 404 21.01 -9.83 -22.64
C VAL A 404 21.76 -10.55 -23.75
N LEU A 405 22.73 -9.86 -24.36
CA LEU A 405 23.42 -10.36 -25.53
C LEU A 405 24.37 -11.52 -25.19
N GLY A 406 25.31 -11.30 -24.26
CA GLY A 406 26.28 -12.29 -23.81
C GLY A 406 25.59 -13.51 -23.19
N ALA A 407 24.65 -13.28 -22.27
CA ALA A 407 23.86 -14.34 -21.64
C ALA A 407 23.16 -15.25 -22.66
N ALA A 408 22.47 -14.68 -23.67
CA ALA A 408 21.79 -15.50 -24.66
C ALA A 408 22.74 -16.23 -25.60
N LEU A 409 23.83 -15.59 -26.04
CA LEU A 409 24.80 -16.20 -26.98
C LEU A 409 25.65 -17.31 -26.32
N LEU A 410 25.91 -17.21 -25.02
CA LEU A 410 26.68 -18.20 -24.26
C LEU A 410 25.81 -19.32 -23.66
N SER A 411 24.49 -19.12 -23.55
CA SER A 411 23.58 -20.10 -22.98
C SER A 411 23.34 -21.30 -23.90
N ASP A 412 23.18 -22.49 -23.31
CA ASP A 412 22.76 -23.72 -24.00
C ASP A 412 21.28 -23.72 -24.39
N THR A 413 20.50 -22.78 -23.85
CA THR A 413 19.09 -22.59 -24.18
C THR A 413 18.88 -21.39 -25.11
N ILE A 414 17.83 -21.45 -25.92
CA ILE A 414 17.43 -20.36 -26.82
C ILE A 414 17.13 -19.07 -26.05
N PRO A 415 17.29 -17.88 -26.68
CA PRO A 415 17.16 -16.60 -25.98
C PRO A 415 15.86 -16.40 -25.20
N PRO A 416 14.65 -16.78 -25.67
CA PRO A 416 13.43 -16.58 -24.90
C PRO A 416 13.48 -17.19 -23.50
N ILE A 417 14.10 -18.36 -23.35
CA ILE A 417 14.22 -19.05 -22.05
C ILE A 417 15.30 -18.39 -21.20
N THR A 418 16.46 -18.12 -21.83
CA THR A 418 17.61 -17.52 -21.15
C THR A 418 17.28 -16.14 -20.59
N LEU A 419 16.53 -15.33 -21.35
CA LEU A 419 16.07 -14.02 -20.91
C LEU A 419 15.04 -14.12 -19.78
N ASP A 420 14.18 -15.14 -19.80
CA ASP A 420 13.20 -15.41 -18.74
C ASP A 420 13.82 -15.81 -17.41
N GLN A 421 14.97 -16.48 -17.47
CA GLN A 421 15.70 -17.00 -16.30
C GLN A 421 16.79 -16.05 -15.80
N SER A 422 16.98 -14.91 -16.46
CA SER A 422 18.03 -13.95 -16.11
C SER A 422 17.70 -13.22 -14.81
N ALA A 423 18.65 -13.16 -13.88
CA ALA A 423 18.52 -12.38 -12.64
C ALA A 423 18.53 -10.85 -12.88
N TYR A 424 18.91 -10.42 -14.09
CA TYR A 424 19.06 -9.01 -14.48
C TYR A 424 17.93 -8.53 -15.40
N LEU A 425 17.02 -9.42 -15.77
CA LEU A 425 15.85 -9.08 -16.57
C LEU A 425 14.62 -9.38 -15.76
N VAL A 426 13.75 -8.39 -15.63
CA VAL A 426 12.43 -8.63 -15.06
C VAL A 426 11.52 -9.09 -16.20
N PRO A 427 11.06 -10.35 -16.25
CA PRO A 427 10.36 -10.89 -17.42
C PRO A 427 9.15 -10.01 -17.77
N PRO A 428 8.96 -9.52 -19.01
CA PRO A 428 7.81 -8.68 -19.32
C PRO A 428 6.51 -9.42 -18.99
N PRO A 429 5.46 -8.71 -18.52
CA PRO A 429 4.20 -9.37 -18.19
C PRO A 429 3.70 -10.13 -19.42
N ALA A 430 3.18 -11.34 -19.21
CA ALA A 430 2.54 -12.07 -20.29
C ALA A 430 1.25 -11.32 -20.63
N LEU A 431 1.20 -10.67 -21.79
CA LEU A 431 0.02 -9.92 -22.24
C LEU A 431 -1.08 -10.80 -22.87
N PHE A 432 -0.99 -12.10 -22.61
CA PHE A 432 -1.89 -13.16 -23.06
C PHE A 432 -2.18 -14.09 -21.87
N ARG A 433 -3.30 -14.81 -21.91
CA ARG A 433 -3.65 -15.72 -20.81
C ARG A 433 -2.68 -16.88 -20.80
N THR A 434 -2.02 -17.10 -19.67
CA THR A 434 -1.05 -18.19 -19.51
C THR A 434 -1.70 -19.56 -19.72
N ASN A 435 -3.02 -19.68 -19.47
CA ASN A 435 -3.81 -20.89 -19.67
C ASN A 435 -4.13 -21.19 -21.16
N GLU A 436 -4.11 -20.19 -22.05
CA GLU A 436 -4.36 -20.39 -23.49
C GLU A 436 -3.16 -21.00 -24.20
N VAL A 437 -1.96 -20.72 -23.70
CA VAL A 437 -0.70 -21.21 -24.26
C VAL A 437 -0.11 -22.23 -23.31
N LYS A 438 -0.46 -23.51 -23.44
CA LYS A 438 0.00 -24.57 -22.51
C LYS A 438 1.52 -24.77 -22.50
N ASN A 439 2.19 -24.49 -23.61
CA ASN A 439 3.62 -24.71 -23.76
C ASN A 439 4.42 -23.52 -23.19
N THR A 440 5.17 -23.74 -22.11
CA THR A 440 6.01 -22.74 -21.44
C THR A 440 7.07 -22.12 -22.35
N TYR A 441 7.63 -22.87 -23.30
CA TYR A 441 8.58 -22.34 -24.29
C TYR A 441 7.91 -21.37 -25.27
N LEU A 442 6.67 -21.66 -25.66
CA LEU A 442 5.88 -20.78 -26.50
C LEU A 442 5.44 -19.52 -25.74
N GLN A 443 5.14 -19.64 -24.44
CA GLN A 443 4.87 -18.48 -23.58
C GLN A 443 6.08 -17.54 -23.51
N ALA A 444 7.28 -18.08 -23.24
CA ALA A 444 8.51 -17.28 -23.21
C ALA A 444 8.80 -16.64 -24.59
N LEU A 445 8.58 -17.40 -25.67
CA LEU A 445 8.74 -16.90 -27.04
C LEU A 445 7.77 -15.74 -27.35
N LEU A 446 6.49 -15.86 -27.01
CA LEU A 446 5.51 -14.80 -27.20
C LEU A 446 5.83 -13.55 -26.36
N ARG A 447 6.24 -13.77 -25.10
CA ARG A 447 6.61 -12.70 -24.16
C ARG A 447 7.75 -11.85 -24.72
N TRP A 448 8.80 -12.49 -25.25
CA TRP A 448 9.99 -11.79 -25.73
C TRP A 448 9.88 -11.37 -27.21
N TYR A 449 9.44 -12.26 -28.10
CA TYR A 449 9.47 -12.08 -29.57
C TYR A 449 8.13 -11.66 -30.19
N GLY A 450 7.01 -11.83 -29.50
CA GLY A 450 5.70 -11.55 -30.07
C GLY A 450 5.44 -10.05 -30.20
N ARG A 451 5.10 -9.54 -31.39
CA ARG A 451 4.68 -8.16 -31.62
C ARG A 451 3.30 -7.91 -31.01
N ILE A 452 3.20 -6.92 -30.12
CA ILE A 452 1.96 -6.55 -29.44
C ILE A 452 1.13 -5.68 -30.40
N GLY A 453 0.02 -6.22 -30.91
CA GLY A 453 -0.99 -5.46 -31.64
C GLY A 453 -2.10 -4.97 -30.72
N GLU A 454 -3.14 -4.34 -31.30
CA GLU A 454 -4.31 -3.89 -30.54
C GLU A 454 -5.11 -5.06 -29.96
N THR A 455 -5.30 -6.11 -30.76
CA THR A 455 -6.18 -7.25 -30.43
C THR A 455 -5.42 -8.56 -30.24
N HIS A 456 -4.24 -8.72 -30.85
CA HIS A 456 -3.48 -9.96 -30.83
C HIS A 456 -1.99 -9.71 -30.60
N ILE A 457 -1.33 -10.66 -29.96
CA ILE A 457 0.13 -10.78 -29.94
C ILE A 457 0.51 -11.71 -31.08
N SER A 458 1.28 -11.17 -32.03
CA SER A 458 1.63 -11.86 -33.26
C SER A 458 3.10 -12.24 -33.28
N LEU A 459 3.40 -13.48 -33.63
CA LEU A 459 4.75 -14.02 -33.70
C LEU A 459 4.95 -14.65 -35.08
N ASP A 460 6.08 -14.39 -35.71
CA ASP A 460 6.43 -15.06 -36.96
C ASP A 460 6.63 -16.56 -36.69
N ARG A 461 5.81 -17.39 -37.35
CA ARG A 461 5.82 -18.85 -37.15
C ARG A 461 7.18 -19.45 -37.48
N ARG A 462 7.92 -18.84 -38.42
CA ARG A 462 9.26 -19.30 -38.84
C ARG A 462 10.23 -19.32 -37.65
N ILE A 463 10.11 -18.37 -36.72
CA ILE A 463 10.93 -18.30 -35.50
C ILE A 463 10.63 -19.49 -34.57
N ALA A 464 9.35 -19.81 -34.34
CA ALA A 464 8.96 -20.95 -33.51
C ALA A 464 9.38 -22.28 -34.13
N THR A 465 9.20 -22.44 -35.45
CA THR A 465 9.64 -23.65 -36.17
C THR A 465 11.15 -23.79 -36.22
N PHE A 466 11.89 -22.69 -36.30
CA PHE A 466 13.36 -22.70 -36.32
C PHE A 466 13.97 -23.24 -35.01
N TRP A 467 13.28 -23.10 -33.89
CA TRP A 467 13.69 -23.62 -32.57
C TRP A 467 12.97 -24.89 -32.12
N ASP A 468 12.27 -25.58 -33.03
CA ASP A 468 11.49 -26.79 -32.73
C ASP A 468 10.43 -26.57 -31.62
N ILE A 469 9.86 -25.36 -31.51
CA ILE A 469 8.81 -25.06 -30.52
C ILE A 469 7.44 -25.40 -31.12
N PRO A 470 6.68 -26.35 -30.54
CA PRO A 470 5.37 -26.71 -31.07
C PRO A 470 4.36 -25.57 -30.90
N THR A 471 3.80 -25.14 -32.03
CA THR A 471 2.69 -24.18 -32.12
C THR A 471 1.38 -24.94 -32.35
N GLU A 472 0.59 -25.20 -31.31
CA GLU A 472 -0.79 -25.75 -31.40
C GLU A 472 -1.77 -24.71 -32.01
N PRO A 473 -3.02 -25.05 -32.42
CA PRO A 473 -3.62 -24.60 -33.70
C PRO A 473 -4.28 -23.20 -33.67
N LEU A 474 -3.60 -22.18 -33.13
CA LEU A 474 -3.99 -20.77 -33.23
C LEU A 474 -3.29 -20.06 -34.40
N SER A 475 -3.18 -20.74 -35.56
CA SER A 475 -2.42 -20.26 -36.71
C SER A 475 -3.31 -19.56 -37.75
N HIS A 476 -3.04 -18.27 -38.00
CA HIS A 476 -3.58 -17.54 -39.16
C HIS A 476 -2.43 -17.29 -40.16
N GLY A 477 -2.20 -18.23 -41.09
CA GLY A 477 -1.16 -18.13 -42.11
C GLY A 477 0.27 -18.32 -41.58
N GLU A 478 1.21 -17.43 -41.96
CA GLU A 478 2.62 -17.44 -41.53
C GLU A 478 2.85 -16.81 -40.14
N MET A 479 1.82 -16.24 -39.52
CA MET A 479 1.89 -15.64 -38.18
C MET A 479 1.11 -16.50 -37.18
N PHE A 480 1.73 -16.76 -36.03
CA PHE A 480 1.07 -17.29 -34.85
C PHE A 480 0.45 -16.12 -34.08
N GLN A 481 -0.84 -16.20 -33.75
CA GLN A 481 -1.55 -15.12 -33.06
C GLN A 481 -2.20 -15.66 -31.79
N VAL A 482 -2.00 -14.93 -30.68
CA VAL A 482 -2.71 -15.17 -29.42
C VAL A 482 -3.49 -13.92 -29.09
N ASP A 483 -4.72 -14.09 -28.63
CA ASP A 483 -5.57 -12.98 -28.18
C ASP A 483 -4.80 -12.19 -27.11
N ARG A 484 -4.71 -10.88 -27.33
CA ARG A 484 -4.16 -9.99 -26.32
C ARG A 484 -5.19 -9.89 -25.21
N ALA A 485 -4.86 -10.39 -24.03
CA ALA A 485 -5.78 -10.43 -22.91
C ALA A 485 -6.05 -9.03 -22.31
N TYR A 486 -5.22 -8.03 -22.64
CA TYR A 486 -5.24 -6.69 -22.06
C TYR A 486 -5.42 -5.65 -23.17
N VAL A 487 -6.66 -5.16 -23.33
CA VAL A 487 -7.01 -4.11 -24.30
C VAL A 487 -6.24 -2.84 -23.93
N SER A 488 -5.52 -2.23 -24.88
CA SER A 488 -4.92 -0.90 -24.69
C SER A 488 -5.94 0.04 -24.08
N ALA A 489 -5.53 0.84 -23.09
CA ALA A 489 -6.40 1.87 -22.51
C ALA A 489 -7.08 2.68 -23.64
N PRO A 490 -8.37 3.04 -23.48
CA PRO A 490 -9.03 3.90 -24.46
C PRO A 490 -8.18 5.17 -24.66
N PRO A 491 -8.13 5.73 -25.88
CA PRO A 491 -7.19 6.80 -26.24
C PRO A 491 -7.32 8.07 -25.37
N ASP A 492 -8.43 8.22 -24.65
CA ASP A 492 -8.72 9.35 -23.75
C ASP A 492 -8.39 9.09 -22.27
N ALA A 493 -7.90 7.89 -21.91
CA ALA A 493 -7.48 7.61 -20.54
C ALA A 493 -6.14 8.33 -20.24
N PRO A 494 -5.99 8.95 -19.06
CA PRO A 494 -4.71 9.52 -18.65
C PRO A 494 -3.62 8.45 -18.75
N VAL A 495 -2.48 8.82 -19.32
CA VAL A 495 -1.32 7.94 -19.52
C VAL A 495 -1.08 7.12 -18.25
N MET A 496 -1.40 5.84 -18.30
CA MET A 496 -1.21 4.93 -17.19
C MET A 496 0.28 4.90 -16.84
N GLN A 497 0.61 5.18 -15.57
CA GLN A 497 1.98 5.16 -15.06
C GLN A 497 2.65 3.81 -15.33
N GLU A 498 3.98 3.79 -15.49
CA GLU A 498 4.83 2.60 -15.71
C GLU A 498 4.62 1.47 -14.64
N ASP A 499 3.94 1.76 -13.52
CA ASP A 499 3.67 0.84 -12.41
C ASP A 499 2.71 -0.32 -12.73
N TRP A 500 1.79 -0.22 -13.70
CA TRP A 500 0.77 -1.25 -13.90
C TRP A 500 1.33 -2.59 -14.44
N HIS A 501 2.38 -2.53 -15.26
CA HIS A 501 3.08 -3.73 -15.72
C HIS A 501 3.74 -4.49 -14.57
N ARG A 502 4.26 -3.76 -13.57
CA ARG A 502 4.84 -4.34 -12.35
C ARG A 502 3.74 -5.03 -11.53
N GLU A 503 2.61 -4.37 -11.32
CA GLU A 503 1.49 -4.92 -10.55
C GLU A 503 0.89 -6.18 -11.19
N LEU A 504 0.75 -6.20 -12.51
CA LEU A 504 0.27 -7.38 -13.23
C LEU A 504 1.26 -8.55 -13.16
N ARG A 505 2.56 -8.26 -13.24
CA ARG A 505 3.62 -9.27 -13.10
C ARG A 505 3.62 -9.90 -11.71
N GLU A 506 3.62 -9.09 -10.65
CA GLU A 506 3.56 -9.57 -9.26
C GLU A 506 2.32 -10.46 -9.02
N LEU A 507 1.18 -10.11 -9.62
CA LEU A 507 -0.02 -10.94 -9.57
C LEU A 507 0.18 -12.28 -10.28
N GLN A 508 0.73 -12.28 -11.49
CA GLN A 508 0.98 -13.50 -12.26
C GLN A 508 1.99 -14.43 -11.56
N GLU A 509 3.02 -13.85 -10.93
CA GLU A 509 4.00 -14.55 -10.08
C GLU A 509 3.31 -15.15 -8.85
N TRP A 510 2.54 -14.37 -8.08
CA TRP A 510 1.79 -14.88 -6.93
C TRP A 510 0.82 -16.00 -7.30
N LEU A 511 0.07 -15.86 -8.41
CA LEU A 511 -0.85 -16.90 -8.87
C LEU A 511 -0.14 -18.18 -9.34
N SER A 512 1.14 -18.10 -9.74
CA SER A 512 1.91 -19.26 -10.25
C SER A 512 2.76 -19.95 -9.18
N ALA A 513 3.45 -19.18 -8.34
CA ALA A 513 4.41 -19.70 -7.36
C ALA A 513 3.93 -19.56 -5.90
N GLY A 514 2.84 -18.81 -5.65
CA GLY A 514 2.44 -18.41 -4.30
C GLY A 514 3.37 -17.36 -3.69
N GLY A 515 3.26 -17.11 -2.39
CA GLY A 515 4.13 -16.18 -1.65
C GLY A 515 3.50 -14.81 -1.33
N LEU A 516 4.32 -13.87 -0.87
CA LEU A 516 3.89 -12.52 -0.50
C LEU A 516 3.48 -11.73 -1.75
N TYR A 517 2.27 -11.16 -1.73
CA TYR A 517 1.77 -10.30 -2.80
C TYR A 517 1.81 -8.82 -2.37
N PRO A 518 2.75 -8.01 -2.89
CA PRO A 518 2.95 -6.63 -2.45
C PRO A 518 1.75 -5.74 -2.77
N ASN A 519 1.24 -5.81 -4.00
CA ASN A 519 0.11 -5.01 -4.48
C ASN A 519 -1.27 -5.66 -4.26
N ARG A 520 -1.44 -6.37 -3.14
CA ARG A 520 -2.70 -7.02 -2.75
C ARG A 520 -3.92 -6.09 -2.73
N GLU A 521 -3.73 -4.82 -2.45
CA GLU A 521 -4.84 -3.85 -2.39
C GLU A 521 -5.43 -3.56 -3.77
N THR A 522 -4.67 -3.67 -4.85
CA THR A 522 -5.17 -3.52 -6.24
C THR A 522 -6.11 -4.66 -6.60
N LEU A 523 -5.71 -5.90 -6.33
CA LEU A 523 -6.59 -7.06 -6.56
C LEU A 523 -7.83 -7.00 -5.67
N LYS A 524 -7.68 -6.65 -4.39
CA LYS A 524 -8.82 -6.50 -3.47
C LYS A 524 -9.82 -5.46 -3.97
N ARG A 525 -9.35 -4.35 -4.53
CA ARG A 525 -10.22 -3.34 -5.17
C ARG A 525 -10.96 -3.87 -6.38
N GLY A 526 -10.27 -4.64 -7.23
CA GLY A 526 -10.89 -5.33 -8.36
C GLY A 526 -12.02 -6.28 -7.91
N ILE A 527 -11.75 -7.08 -6.88
CA ILE A 527 -12.72 -7.98 -6.25
C ILE A 527 -13.88 -7.19 -5.63
N GLU A 528 -13.58 -6.13 -4.87
CA GLU A 528 -14.57 -5.22 -4.30
C GLU A 528 -15.51 -4.70 -5.37
N ARG A 529 -14.98 -4.16 -6.49
CA ARG A 529 -15.79 -3.57 -7.56
C ARG A 529 -16.77 -4.57 -8.18
N VAL A 530 -16.35 -5.81 -8.38
CA VAL A 530 -17.24 -6.84 -8.93
C VAL A 530 -18.26 -7.33 -7.91
N LEU A 531 -17.87 -7.50 -6.64
CA LEU A 531 -18.82 -7.87 -5.59
C LEU A 531 -19.87 -6.77 -5.36
N PHE A 532 -19.46 -5.50 -5.35
CA PHE A 532 -20.38 -4.36 -5.23
C PHE A 532 -21.29 -4.19 -6.46
N HIS A 533 -20.93 -4.75 -7.62
CA HIS A 533 -21.82 -4.80 -8.78
C HIS A 533 -23.07 -5.66 -8.53
N LEU A 534 -22.98 -6.65 -7.64
CA LEU A 534 -24.09 -7.48 -7.19
C LEU A 534 -24.87 -6.87 -6.01
N GLY A 535 -24.37 -5.77 -5.43
CA GLY A 535 -24.87 -5.15 -4.21
C GLY A 535 -23.88 -5.26 -3.05
N ASP A 536 -24.08 -4.51 -1.97
CA ASP A 536 -23.17 -4.54 -0.81
C ASP A 536 -23.31 -5.86 -0.03
N PRO A 537 -22.32 -6.78 -0.07
CA PRO A 537 -22.40 -8.07 0.61
C PRO A 537 -22.40 -7.96 2.14
N ARG A 538 -22.12 -6.77 2.69
CA ARG A 538 -22.17 -6.52 4.13
C ARG A 538 -23.58 -6.16 4.62
N SER A 539 -24.48 -5.83 3.69
CA SER A 539 -25.85 -5.40 3.99
C SER A 539 -26.77 -6.61 4.13
N LEU A 540 -27.54 -6.66 5.22
CA LEU A 540 -28.56 -7.69 5.44
C LEU A 540 -29.95 -7.29 4.92
N ALA A 541 -30.06 -6.19 4.18
CA ALA A 541 -31.30 -5.83 3.49
C ALA A 541 -31.62 -6.81 2.34
N SER A 542 -32.78 -6.62 1.70
CA SER A 542 -33.04 -7.31 0.43
C SER A 542 -32.05 -6.83 -0.64
N PRO A 543 -31.33 -7.75 -1.31
CA PRO A 543 -30.49 -7.40 -2.47
C PRO A 543 -31.29 -6.74 -3.59
N HIS A 544 -32.60 -6.95 -3.60
CA HIS A 544 -33.53 -6.42 -4.61
C HIS A 544 -34.31 -5.21 -4.12
N ALA A 545 -34.04 -4.68 -2.91
CA ALA A 545 -34.68 -3.47 -2.41
C ALA A 545 -34.18 -2.24 -3.19
N LEU A 546 -35.12 -1.54 -3.85
CA LEU A 546 -34.91 -0.26 -4.51
C LEU A 546 -35.59 0.90 -3.76
N SER A 547 -36.02 0.65 -2.52
CA SER A 547 -36.66 1.64 -1.65
C SER A 547 -35.68 2.77 -1.30
N ILE A 548 -36.13 4.03 -1.34
CA ILE A 548 -35.29 5.17 -0.92
C ILE A 548 -35.33 5.33 0.60
N SER A 549 -36.42 4.90 1.23
CA SER A 549 -36.61 5.02 2.67
C SER A 549 -36.05 3.85 3.49
N HIS A 550 -35.34 2.90 2.87
CA HIS A 550 -34.83 1.74 3.58
C HIS A 550 -33.71 2.07 4.57
N THR A 551 -33.53 1.16 5.52
CA THR A 551 -32.41 1.13 6.45
C THR A 551 -31.96 -0.32 6.52
N ASP A 552 -30.67 -0.55 6.61
CA ASP A 552 -30.10 -1.90 6.60
C ASP A 552 -29.22 -2.14 7.83
N ILE A 553 -29.27 -3.38 8.32
CA ILE A 553 -28.29 -3.87 9.29
C ILE A 553 -27.07 -4.28 8.48
N CYS A 554 -25.93 -3.66 8.77
CA CYS A 554 -24.70 -3.93 8.06
C CYS A 554 -23.57 -4.38 8.98
N TYR A 555 -22.73 -5.28 8.47
CA TYR A 555 -21.48 -5.63 9.11
C TYR A 555 -20.42 -4.54 8.84
N ALA A 556 -19.94 -3.90 9.90
CA ALA A 556 -19.06 -2.73 9.87
C ALA A 556 -17.88 -2.88 10.84
N ARG A 557 -16.95 -3.79 10.53
CA ARG A 557 -15.70 -4.01 11.28
C ARG A 557 -14.47 -3.56 10.49
N GLY A 558 -13.66 -2.66 11.04
CA GLY A 558 -12.45 -2.13 10.39
C GLY A 558 -12.71 -0.83 9.63
N ASP A 559 -11.86 -0.51 8.66
CA ASP A 559 -12.09 0.58 7.69
C ASP A 559 -13.37 0.29 6.88
N GLU A 560 -13.97 1.32 6.26
CA GLU A 560 -15.23 1.21 5.48
C GLU A 560 -15.16 0.30 4.24
N ARG A 561 -14.08 -0.48 4.09
CA ARG A 561 -13.79 -1.37 2.97
C ARG A 561 -14.32 -2.78 3.21
N LEU A 562 -14.37 -3.60 2.15
CA LEU A 562 -14.76 -5.00 2.26
C LEU A 562 -13.53 -5.80 2.74
N PRO A 563 -13.60 -6.47 3.89
CA PRO A 563 -12.45 -7.24 4.36
C PRO A 563 -12.28 -8.48 3.49
N ILE A 564 -11.19 -8.52 2.71
CA ILE A 564 -10.86 -9.65 1.83
C ILE A 564 -9.61 -10.34 2.36
N PHE A 565 -9.64 -11.68 2.34
CA PHE A 565 -8.50 -12.55 2.60
C PHE A 565 -8.10 -13.23 1.29
N LEU A 566 -6.92 -12.88 0.78
CA LEU A 566 -6.26 -13.61 -0.29
C LEU A 566 -5.51 -14.80 0.34
N GLY A 567 -5.50 -15.97 -0.31
CA GLY A 567 -5.04 -17.26 0.23
C GLY A 567 -3.70 -17.32 0.99
N GLN A 568 -3.35 -18.51 1.51
CA GLN A 568 -2.16 -18.69 2.37
C GLN A 568 -0.88 -18.14 1.70
N GLY A 569 -0.14 -17.30 2.42
CA GLY A 569 1.10 -16.68 1.94
C GLY A 569 0.96 -15.23 1.45
N SER A 570 -0.26 -14.74 1.20
CA SER A 570 -0.54 -13.37 0.70
C SER A 570 -0.13 -12.23 1.64
N GLY A 571 0.21 -12.53 2.90
CA GLY A 571 0.45 -11.56 3.96
C GLY A 571 -0.83 -11.07 4.66
N ASP A 572 -2.02 -11.51 4.23
CA ASP A 572 -3.27 -11.18 4.91
C ASP A 572 -3.49 -12.02 6.17
N GLN A 573 -4.02 -11.41 7.22
CA GLN A 573 -4.38 -12.15 8.44
C GLN A 573 -5.50 -13.16 8.15
N PRO A 574 -5.37 -14.42 8.60
CA PRO A 574 -6.38 -15.45 8.37
C PRO A 574 -7.70 -15.12 9.05
N MET A 575 -8.76 -15.80 8.59
CA MET A 575 -10.10 -15.70 9.17
C MET A 575 -10.08 -16.08 10.65
N SER A 576 -10.86 -15.37 11.47
CA SER A 576 -11.12 -15.76 12.86
C SER A 576 -12.61 -15.76 13.12
N ARG A 577 -13.07 -16.49 14.14
CA ARG A 577 -14.49 -16.48 14.57
C ARG A 577 -15.05 -15.09 14.89
N THR A 578 -14.20 -14.08 15.03
CA THR A 578 -14.63 -12.71 15.28
C THR A 578 -14.55 -11.85 14.01
N VAL A 579 -13.60 -12.10 13.10
CA VAL A 579 -13.34 -11.29 11.90
C VAL A 579 -13.71 -12.11 10.67
N LEU A 580 -14.89 -11.84 10.13
CA LEU A 580 -15.32 -12.37 8.84
C LEU A 580 -14.61 -11.63 7.71
N LYS A 581 -14.17 -12.36 6.69
CA LYS A 581 -13.54 -11.84 5.48
C LYS A 581 -14.02 -12.63 4.26
N VAL A 582 -14.12 -11.98 3.10
CA VAL A 582 -14.32 -12.68 1.83
C VAL A 582 -13.08 -13.50 1.54
N GLN A 583 -13.24 -14.82 1.39
CA GLN A 583 -12.12 -15.73 1.15
C GLN A 583 -11.93 -15.95 -0.35
N VAL A 584 -10.74 -15.59 -0.85
CA VAL A 584 -10.34 -15.83 -2.24
C VAL A 584 -9.04 -16.64 -2.24
N THR A 585 -9.15 -17.90 -2.65
CA THR A 585 -8.06 -18.88 -2.54
C THR A 585 -7.08 -18.84 -3.71
N GLY A 586 -7.48 -18.31 -4.86
CA GLY A 586 -6.61 -18.26 -6.04
C GLY A 586 -6.37 -19.62 -6.67
N THR A 587 -7.40 -20.48 -6.68
CA THR A 587 -7.30 -21.80 -7.32
C THR A 587 -7.03 -21.65 -8.83
N PRO A 588 -6.47 -22.68 -9.51
CA PRO A 588 -6.20 -22.62 -10.95
C PRO A 588 -7.43 -22.27 -11.80
N ALA A 589 -8.62 -22.62 -11.33
CA ALA A 589 -9.89 -22.27 -11.97
C ALA A 589 -10.27 -20.79 -11.82
N GLU A 590 -9.89 -20.16 -10.71
CA GLU A 590 -10.15 -18.74 -10.42
C GLU A 590 -9.10 -17.82 -11.05
N ARG A 591 -7.94 -18.35 -11.45
CA ARG A 591 -6.78 -17.59 -11.95
C ARG A 591 -7.16 -16.57 -13.04
N GLY A 592 -7.88 -17.03 -14.07
CA GLY A 592 -8.27 -16.16 -15.19
C GLY A 592 -9.22 -15.04 -14.76
N ILE A 593 -10.08 -15.29 -13.76
CA ILE A 593 -11.00 -14.30 -13.21
C ILE A 593 -10.19 -13.28 -12.40
N LEU A 594 -9.31 -13.73 -11.51
CA LEU A 594 -8.51 -12.82 -10.66
C LEU A 594 -7.58 -11.91 -11.47
N GLU A 595 -7.02 -12.41 -12.57
CA GLU A 595 -6.26 -11.59 -13.53
C GLU A 595 -7.14 -10.50 -14.16
N GLU A 596 -8.38 -10.81 -14.55
CA GLU A 596 -9.37 -9.84 -15.05
C GLU A 596 -9.75 -8.82 -13.96
N LEU A 597 -9.91 -9.24 -12.70
CA LEU A 597 -10.29 -8.36 -11.60
C LEU A 597 -9.18 -7.38 -11.23
N ALA A 598 -7.93 -7.81 -11.16
CA ALA A 598 -6.82 -6.89 -10.95
C ALA A 598 -6.73 -5.88 -12.10
N TYR A 599 -6.92 -6.33 -13.34
CA TYR A 599 -6.94 -5.44 -14.50
C TYR A 599 -8.11 -4.46 -14.47
N LEU A 600 -9.28 -4.88 -13.97
CA LEU A 600 -10.45 -4.01 -13.82
C LEU A 600 -10.11 -2.79 -12.96
N GLU A 601 -9.37 -3.00 -11.86
CA GLU A 601 -8.92 -1.89 -11.03
C GLU A 601 -7.85 -1.04 -11.71
N LEU A 602 -6.81 -1.67 -12.26
CA LEU A 602 -5.72 -0.96 -12.92
C LEU A 602 -6.23 -0.07 -14.05
N SER A 603 -7.09 -0.61 -14.92
CA SER A 603 -7.59 0.10 -16.11
C SER A 603 -8.65 1.16 -15.81
N GLY A 604 -9.30 1.12 -14.65
CA GLY A 604 -10.47 1.96 -14.36
C GLY A 604 -11.70 1.70 -15.25
N ALA A 605 -11.65 0.72 -16.16
CA ALA A 605 -12.71 0.44 -17.13
C ALA A 605 -13.94 -0.23 -16.50
N GLU A 606 -15.06 -0.31 -17.23
CA GLU A 606 -16.25 -1.04 -16.77
C GLU A 606 -16.08 -2.56 -16.92
N LEU A 607 -16.81 -3.34 -16.12
CA LEU A 607 -16.72 -4.81 -16.11
C LEU A 607 -16.89 -5.42 -17.51
N ALA A 608 -17.81 -4.89 -18.32
CA ALA A 608 -18.12 -5.42 -19.65
C ALA A 608 -16.95 -5.31 -20.65
N TYR A 609 -16.04 -4.36 -20.43
CA TYR A 609 -14.86 -4.18 -21.28
C TYR A 609 -13.67 -5.04 -20.86
N VAL A 610 -13.64 -5.47 -19.60
CA VAL A 610 -12.52 -6.19 -19.01
C VAL A 610 -12.79 -7.70 -18.94
N CYS A 611 -14.00 -8.09 -18.56
CA CYS A 611 -14.35 -9.49 -18.30
C CYS A 611 -14.76 -10.19 -19.60
N ARG A 612 -13.96 -11.17 -20.05
CA ARG A 612 -14.24 -11.87 -21.32
C ARG A 612 -15.50 -12.72 -21.26
N ASN A 613 -15.77 -13.30 -20.09
CA ASN A 613 -17.01 -14.00 -19.81
C ASN A 613 -17.66 -13.37 -18.58
N LEU A 614 -18.35 -12.26 -18.79
CA LEU A 614 -19.04 -11.52 -17.74
C LEU A 614 -19.95 -12.44 -16.90
N ALA A 615 -20.65 -13.40 -17.53
CA ALA A 615 -21.51 -14.33 -16.81
C ALA A 615 -20.72 -15.22 -15.83
N LEU A 616 -19.54 -15.69 -16.23
CA LEU A 616 -18.66 -16.49 -15.37
C LEU A 616 -18.07 -15.66 -14.23
N THR A 617 -17.65 -14.42 -14.52
CA THR A 617 -17.14 -13.49 -13.50
C THR A 617 -18.23 -13.10 -12.49
N LEU A 618 -19.46 -12.85 -12.96
CA LEU A 618 -20.61 -12.58 -12.09
C LEU A 618 -21.03 -13.83 -11.31
N ALA A 619 -20.97 -15.03 -11.88
CA ALA A 619 -21.24 -16.27 -11.15
C ALA A 619 -20.21 -16.54 -10.05
N TRP A 620 -18.93 -16.28 -10.35
CA TRP A 620 -17.85 -16.32 -9.35
C TRP A 620 -18.09 -15.31 -8.24
N ALA A 621 -18.41 -14.07 -8.59
CA ALA A 621 -18.70 -13.02 -7.62
C ALA A 621 -19.92 -13.38 -6.77
N GLN A 622 -20.97 -13.94 -7.38
CA GLN A 622 -22.17 -14.39 -6.67
C GLN A 622 -21.83 -15.48 -5.66
N HIS A 623 -21.00 -16.46 -6.02
CA HIS A 623 -20.57 -17.49 -5.09
C HIS A 623 -19.88 -16.93 -3.84
N HIS A 624 -18.93 -15.99 -4.02
CA HIS A 624 -18.24 -15.36 -2.89
C HIS A 624 -19.13 -14.38 -2.11
N TRP A 625 -20.03 -13.69 -2.81
CA TRP A 625 -21.04 -12.83 -2.21
C TRP A 625 -21.96 -13.66 -1.31
N ASP A 626 -22.51 -14.77 -1.80
CA ASP A 626 -23.40 -15.66 -1.07
C ASP A 626 -22.72 -16.28 0.15
N ALA A 627 -21.49 -16.78 -0.01
CA ALA A 627 -20.72 -17.38 1.07
C ALA A 627 -20.47 -16.38 2.21
N TYR A 628 -19.99 -15.18 1.87
CA TYR A 628 -19.71 -14.15 2.86
C TYR A 628 -20.99 -13.58 3.50
N HIS A 629 -22.06 -13.41 2.71
CA HIS A 629 -23.37 -12.97 3.21
C HIS A 629 -23.95 -13.99 4.19
N ALA A 630 -23.86 -15.29 3.87
CA ALA A 630 -24.28 -16.38 4.75
C ALA A 630 -23.49 -16.38 6.06
N ASP A 631 -22.18 -16.17 6.03
CA ASP A 631 -21.34 -16.08 7.23
C ASP A 631 -21.76 -14.91 8.14
N ILE A 632 -22.06 -13.73 7.56
CA ILE A 632 -22.57 -12.58 8.32
C ILE A 632 -23.91 -12.91 8.95
N ARG A 633 -24.82 -13.53 8.20
CA ARG A 633 -26.15 -13.92 8.71
C ARG A 633 -26.04 -14.91 9.86
N ASN A 634 -25.20 -15.93 9.72
CA ASN A 634 -24.93 -16.91 10.78
C ASN A 634 -24.37 -16.23 12.03
N LEU A 635 -23.40 -15.32 11.86
CA LEU A 635 -22.84 -14.56 12.98
C LEU A 635 -23.92 -13.72 13.69
N LEU A 636 -24.79 -13.05 12.94
CA LEU A 636 -25.87 -12.27 13.55
C LEU A 636 -26.89 -13.18 14.26
N THR A 637 -27.26 -14.30 13.65
CA THR A 637 -28.17 -15.27 14.26
C THR A 637 -27.61 -15.86 15.55
N ASP A 638 -26.32 -16.19 15.59
CA ASP A 638 -25.64 -16.62 16.82
C ASP A 638 -25.66 -15.55 17.91
N LEU A 639 -25.47 -14.28 17.54
CA LEU A 639 -25.53 -13.15 18.48
C LEU A 639 -26.95 -12.88 18.99
N LEU A 640 -27.96 -13.13 18.16
CA LEU A 640 -29.38 -12.98 18.51
C LEU A 640 -29.96 -14.22 19.21
N GLY A 641 -29.13 -15.19 19.62
CA GLY A 641 -29.59 -16.37 20.35
C GLY A 641 -30.35 -17.38 19.49
N GLY A 642 -30.04 -17.47 18.20
CA GLY A 642 -30.67 -18.38 17.24
C GLY A 642 -31.82 -17.76 16.43
N ILE A 643 -32.10 -16.47 16.61
CA ILE A 643 -33.15 -15.76 15.86
C ILE A 643 -32.58 -15.29 14.50
N SER A 644 -33.31 -15.51 13.41
CA SER A 644 -32.97 -14.94 12.09
C SER A 644 -33.17 -13.42 12.07
N VAL A 645 -32.51 -12.72 11.15
CA VAL A 645 -32.67 -11.27 11.03
C VAL A 645 -34.11 -10.89 10.65
N GLU A 646 -34.77 -11.75 9.88
CA GLU A 646 -36.18 -11.61 9.48
C GLU A 646 -37.11 -11.71 10.67
N HIS A 647 -36.98 -12.75 11.49
CA HIS A 647 -37.80 -12.92 12.70
C HIS A 647 -37.55 -11.81 13.71
N PHE A 648 -36.30 -11.35 13.83
CA PHE A 648 -35.95 -10.20 14.66
C PHE A 648 -36.68 -8.93 14.20
N ILE A 649 -36.62 -8.59 12.91
CA ILE A 649 -37.26 -7.39 12.36
C ILE A 649 -38.79 -7.50 12.41
N LEU A 650 -39.37 -8.68 12.15
CA LEU A 650 -40.81 -8.92 12.31
C LEU A 650 -41.27 -8.72 13.75
N MET A 651 -40.53 -9.24 14.73
CA MET A 651 -40.85 -9.04 16.14
C MET A 651 -40.70 -7.58 16.56
N ALA A 652 -39.62 -6.92 16.16
CA ALA A 652 -39.42 -5.50 16.45
C ALA A 652 -40.55 -4.64 15.87
N TRP A 653 -40.97 -4.92 14.63
CA TRP A 653 -42.12 -4.28 14.01
C TRP A 653 -43.42 -4.58 14.77
N LYS A 654 -43.71 -5.84 15.09
CA LYS A 654 -44.90 -6.25 15.86
C LYS A 654 -44.97 -5.53 17.20
N MET A 655 -43.85 -5.43 17.92
CA MET A 655 -43.74 -4.72 19.20
C MET A 655 -44.07 -3.24 19.06
N VAL A 656 -43.47 -2.55 18.09
CA VAL A 656 -43.75 -1.12 17.87
C VAL A 656 -45.17 -0.91 17.37
N ALA A 657 -45.60 -1.63 16.33
CA ALA A 657 -46.92 -1.47 15.72
C ALA A 657 -48.05 -1.72 16.73
N SER A 658 -47.86 -2.66 17.67
CA SER A 658 -48.79 -2.90 18.77
C SER A 658 -48.96 -1.70 19.71
N LEU A 659 -47.94 -0.83 19.85
CA LEU A 659 -48.06 0.40 20.63
C LEU A 659 -48.98 1.43 19.97
N TYR A 660 -49.12 1.38 18.63
CA TYR A 660 -49.91 2.35 17.86
C TYR A 660 -51.26 1.79 17.38
N ASN A 661 -51.58 0.54 17.73
CA ASN A 661 -52.75 -0.18 17.22
C ASN A 661 -52.73 -0.37 15.68
N ILE A 662 -51.54 -0.44 15.06
CA ILE A 662 -51.35 -0.61 13.60
C ILE A 662 -51.02 -2.06 13.29
N LEU A 663 -51.81 -3.01 13.79
CA LEU A 663 -51.63 -4.44 13.51
C LEU A 663 -52.50 -4.84 12.30
N SER A 664 -52.19 -4.31 11.13
CA SER A 664 -52.69 -4.83 9.85
C SER A 664 -51.58 -5.64 9.17
N ASP A 665 -51.94 -6.85 8.74
CA ASP A 665 -51.06 -7.79 8.04
C ASP A 665 -51.56 -7.90 6.58
N PRO A 666 -50.81 -7.40 5.57
CA PRO A 666 -49.60 -6.58 5.65
C PRO A 666 -49.89 -5.13 6.07
N PRO A 667 -48.86 -4.35 6.49
CA PRO A 667 -49.04 -2.96 6.89
C PRO A 667 -49.55 -2.13 5.70
N LEU A 668 -50.82 -1.73 5.75
CA LEU A 668 -51.51 -0.98 4.69
C LEU A 668 -51.00 0.47 4.54
N ASP A 669 -50.14 0.93 5.45
CA ASP A 669 -49.63 2.30 5.46
C ASP A 669 -48.12 2.32 5.73
N LEU A 670 -47.32 2.03 4.70
CA LEU A 670 -45.87 2.22 4.70
C LEU A 670 -45.46 3.71 4.61
N LEU A 671 -46.45 4.62 4.51
CA LEU A 671 -46.23 6.05 4.50
C LEU A 671 -45.54 6.49 5.79
N SER A 672 -44.48 7.29 5.65
CA SER A 672 -43.88 8.02 6.77
C SER A 672 -44.97 8.83 7.46
N HIS A 673 -45.40 8.43 8.66
CA HIS A 673 -46.33 9.27 9.41
C HIS A 673 -45.69 10.65 9.66
N ALA A 674 -46.52 11.69 9.51
CA ALA A 674 -46.22 13.05 9.93
C ALA A 674 -45.75 13.09 11.41
N PRO A 675 -45.05 14.15 11.86
CA PRO A 675 -44.55 14.24 13.24
C PRO A 675 -45.64 13.83 14.24
N MET A 676 -45.32 12.82 15.04
CA MET A 676 -46.22 12.19 16.01
C MET A 676 -46.97 13.25 16.84
N PRO A 677 -48.26 13.03 17.18
CA PRO A 677 -48.94 13.88 18.15
C PRO A 677 -48.14 13.94 19.45
N HIS A 678 -48.04 15.13 20.04
CA HIS A 678 -47.01 15.55 21.00
C HIS A 678 -46.95 14.84 22.37
N ASP A 679 -47.58 13.66 22.56
CA ASP A 679 -47.52 12.93 23.84
C ASP A 679 -47.69 11.40 23.65
N TYR A 680 -46.73 10.60 24.15
CA TYR A 680 -46.78 9.13 24.14
C TYR A 680 -48.02 8.57 24.86
N ALA A 681 -48.55 9.30 25.84
CA ALA A 681 -49.80 8.94 26.51
C ALA A 681 -51.00 8.88 25.54
N THR A 682 -50.89 9.55 24.38
CA THR A 682 -51.94 9.60 23.36
C THR A 682 -51.90 8.45 22.36
N ILE A 683 -50.91 7.56 22.45
CA ILE A 683 -50.76 6.43 21.52
C ILE A 683 -50.69 5.09 22.26
N THR A 684 -50.06 5.02 23.43
CA THR A 684 -49.80 3.75 24.13
C THR A 684 -51.06 3.01 24.63
N PRO A 685 -51.06 1.66 24.60
CA PRO A 685 -52.09 0.85 25.27
C PRO A 685 -51.89 0.78 26.80
N TRP A 686 -50.75 1.24 27.31
CA TRP A 686 -50.38 1.03 28.70
C TRP A 686 -50.83 2.18 29.59
N SER A 687 -51.45 1.85 30.73
CA SER A 687 -51.73 2.85 31.76
C SER A 687 -50.47 3.15 32.58
N PRO A 688 -50.08 4.42 32.78
CA PRO A 688 -48.94 4.77 33.63
C PRO A 688 -49.18 4.42 35.11
N ARG A 689 -50.43 4.20 35.53
CA ARG A 689 -50.79 3.79 36.89
C ARG A 689 -50.70 2.29 37.10
N HIS A 690 -51.19 1.52 36.13
CA HIS A 690 -51.37 0.07 36.27
C HIS A 690 -50.26 -0.75 35.60
N HIS A 691 -49.62 -0.19 34.57
CA HIS A 691 -48.66 -0.87 33.70
C HIS A 691 -47.39 -0.03 33.54
N TRP A 692 -46.85 0.52 34.63
CA TRP A 692 -45.72 1.46 34.60
C TRP A 692 -44.48 0.93 33.86
N GLY A 693 -44.12 -0.35 34.06
CA GLY A 693 -42.99 -0.98 33.40
C GLY A 693 -43.16 -1.00 31.87
N CYS A 694 -44.29 -1.53 31.40
CA CYS A 694 -44.64 -1.56 29.98
C CYS A 694 -44.78 -0.15 29.37
N TYR A 695 -45.33 0.81 30.14
CA TYR A 695 -45.45 2.21 29.73
C TYR A 695 -44.07 2.84 29.49
N ARG A 696 -43.15 2.75 30.46
CA ARG A 696 -41.81 3.34 30.34
C ARG A 696 -40.94 2.65 29.30
N ALA A 697 -40.98 1.33 29.22
CA ALA A 697 -40.21 0.60 28.21
C ALA A 697 -40.79 0.84 26.81
N GLY A 698 -42.11 0.91 26.67
CA GLY A 698 -42.79 1.24 25.43
C GLY A 698 -42.52 2.68 24.96
N GLU A 699 -42.40 3.66 25.87
CA GLU A 699 -42.01 5.04 25.54
C GLU A 699 -40.64 5.10 24.88
N LYS A 700 -39.66 4.38 25.43
CA LYS A 700 -38.32 4.28 24.85
C LYS A 700 -38.34 3.59 23.49
N LEU A 701 -39.11 2.51 23.34
CA LEU A 701 -39.23 1.77 22.09
C LEU A 701 -39.94 2.60 21.00
N ALA A 702 -40.95 3.40 21.36
CA ALA A 702 -41.65 4.29 20.44
C ALA A 702 -40.71 5.30 19.76
N GLY A 703 -39.66 5.74 20.46
CA GLY A 703 -38.61 6.58 19.88
C GLY A 703 -37.81 5.92 18.73
N TRP A 704 -37.85 4.60 18.63
CA TRP A 704 -37.20 3.81 17.56
C TRP A 704 -38.14 3.44 16.41
N HIS A 705 -39.39 3.92 16.43
CA HIS A 705 -40.41 3.58 15.43
C HIS A 705 -39.90 3.73 14.00
N GLU A 706 -39.34 4.90 13.66
CA GLU A 706 -38.92 5.18 12.28
C GLU A 706 -37.76 4.27 11.85
N THR A 707 -36.78 4.02 12.73
CA THR A 707 -35.68 3.09 12.42
C THR A 707 -36.20 1.67 12.18
N ILE A 708 -37.10 1.18 13.03
CA ILE A 708 -37.68 -0.16 12.89
C ILE A 708 -38.55 -0.26 11.63
N ARG A 709 -39.32 0.77 11.31
CA ARG A 709 -40.09 0.87 10.05
C ARG A 709 -39.17 0.75 8.84
N ARG A 710 -38.09 1.53 8.79
CA ARG A 710 -37.15 1.52 7.67
C ARG A 710 -36.37 0.22 7.54
N LEU A 711 -36.06 -0.44 8.66
CA LEU A 711 -35.49 -1.79 8.67
C LEU A 711 -36.46 -2.81 8.07
N TRP A 712 -37.75 -2.72 8.42
CA TRP A 712 -38.79 -3.56 7.81
C TRP A 712 -38.90 -3.31 6.31
N VAL A 713 -38.92 -2.04 5.89
CA VAL A 713 -38.93 -1.63 4.47
C VAL A 713 -37.71 -2.22 3.75
N GLY A 714 -36.50 -2.09 4.30
CA GLY A 714 -35.29 -2.61 3.66
C GLY A 714 -35.25 -4.12 3.52
N LEU A 715 -35.91 -4.86 4.41
CA LEU A 715 -35.87 -6.32 4.39
C LEU A 715 -36.99 -6.95 3.54
N PHE A 716 -38.21 -6.40 3.63
CA PHE A 716 -39.42 -7.03 3.09
C PHE A 716 -40.04 -6.30 1.91
N THR A 717 -39.44 -5.22 1.41
CA THR A 717 -39.98 -4.49 0.25
C THR A 717 -38.99 -4.42 -0.91
N LEU A 718 -39.52 -4.47 -2.13
CA LEU A 718 -38.80 -4.19 -3.37
C LEU A 718 -38.79 -2.69 -3.68
N ARG A 719 -39.85 -1.96 -3.30
CA ARG A 719 -39.97 -0.49 -3.35
C ARG A 719 -40.77 -0.05 -2.12
N ASP A 720 -40.75 1.25 -1.79
CA ASP A 720 -41.43 1.80 -0.58
C ASP A 720 -42.89 1.34 -0.40
N THR A 721 -43.59 0.96 -1.46
CA THR A 721 -44.98 0.49 -1.45
C THR A 721 -45.18 -0.95 -1.96
N LEU A 722 -44.11 -1.65 -2.37
CA LEU A 722 -44.19 -2.97 -3.00
C LEU A 722 -43.49 -4.01 -2.13
N ILE A 723 -44.25 -4.94 -1.55
CA ILE A 723 -43.75 -6.00 -0.70
C ILE A 723 -43.12 -7.12 -1.55
N ASP A 724 -41.97 -7.63 -1.09
CA ASP A 724 -41.39 -8.89 -1.57
C ASP A 724 -42.18 -10.06 -0.96
N GLN A 725 -43.25 -10.46 -1.63
CA GLN A 725 -44.20 -11.45 -1.11
C GLN A 725 -43.54 -12.80 -0.82
N ALA A 726 -42.56 -13.21 -1.63
CA ALA A 726 -41.87 -14.48 -1.44
C ALA A 726 -41.04 -14.47 -0.16
N ARG A 727 -40.23 -13.42 0.05
CA ARG A 727 -39.44 -13.27 1.27
C ARG A 727 -40.31 -13.06 2.51
N TYR A 728 -41.37 -12.27 2.40
CA TYR A 728 -42.29 -12.01 3.51
C TYR A 728 -43.03 -13.28 3.96
N SER A 729 -43.64 -14.00 3.03
CA SER A 729 -44.35 -15.24 3.34
C SER A 729 -43.44 -16.32 3.91
N ALA A 730 -42.21 -16.45 3.38
CA ALA A 730 -41.21 -17.37 3.94
C ALA A 730 -40.89 -17.03 5.40
N ALA A 731 -40.68 -15.75 5.72
CA ALA A 731 -40.42 -15.33 7.08
C ALA A 731 -41.64 -15.48 8.00
N GLN A 732 -42.87 -15.32 7.50
CA GLN A 732 -44.08 -15.49 8.30
C GLN A 732 -44.40 -16.95 8.63
N ASN A 733 -44.16 -17.88 7.71
CA ASN A 733 -44.51 -19.30 7.88
C ASN A 733 -43.84 -19.92 9.12
N ASP A 734 -42.61 -19.51 9.42
CA ASP A 734 -41.81 -20.03 10.53
C ASP A 734 -41.79 -19.08 11.75
N PHE A 735 -42.57 -18.00 11.72
CA PHE A 735 -42.56 -16.98 12.77
C PHE A 735 -43.46 -17.34 13.95
N ASP A 736 -42.84 -17.86 15.02
CA ASP A 736 -43.47 -17.94 16.34
C ASP A 736 -43.09 -16.74 17.22
N SER A 737 -44.07 -15.87 17.45
CA SER A 737 -43.85 -14.68 18.27
C SER A 737 -43.45 -14.98 19.73
N GLN A 738 -43.87 -16.11 20.31
CA GLN A 738 -43.54 -16.41 21.70
C GLN A 738 -42.09 -16.92 21.85
N THR A 739 -41.65 -17.78 20.92
CA THR A 739 -40.26 -18.23 20.85
C THR A 739 -39.30 -17.06 20.62
N VAL A 740 -39.61 -16.17 19.67
CA VAL A 740 -38.77 -15.01 19.36
C VAL A 740 -38.72 -14.03 20.54
N LEU A 741 -39.85 -13.79 21.22
CA LEU A 741 -39.89 -12.94 22.41
C LEU A 741 -39.02 -13.51 23.55
N THR A 742 -39.08 -14.82 23.76
CA THR A 742 -38.27 -15.52 24.78
C THR A 742 -36.78 -15.42 24.46
N ALA A 743 -36.41 -15.56 23.20
CA ALA A 743 -35.02 -15.42 22.77
C ALA A 743 -34.51 -13.98 22.91
N LEU A 744 -35.36 -12.96 22.63
CA LEU A 744 -35.04 -11.55 22.87
C LEU A 744 -34.77 -11.24 24.35
N ILE A 745 -35.54 -11.82 25.26
CA ILE A 745 -35.36 -11.64 26.71
C ILE A 745 -34.00 -12.20 27.16
N ASN A 746 -33.61 -13.35 26.61
CA ASN A 746 -32.37 -14.03 26.97
C ASN A 746 -31.14 -13.56 26.18
N LEU A 747 -31.22 -12.40 25.51
CA LEU A 747 -30.10 -11.89 24.71
C LEU A 747 -28.86 -11.61 25.58
N PRO A 748 -27.67 -12.08 25.16
CA PRO A 748 -26.43 -11.79 25.84
C PRO A 748 -25.93 -10.37 25.50
N VAL A 749 -26.59 -9.35 26.07
CA VAL A 749 -26.30 -7.91 25.88
C VAL A 749 -24.81 -7.55 25.91
N PRO A 750 -23.97 -8.11 26.81
CA PRO A 750 -22.54 -7.80 26.84
C PRO A 750 -21.78 -8.25 25.58
N ARG A 751 -22.17 -9.38 24.96
CA ARG A 751 -21.54 -9.89 23.73
C ARG A 751 -21.91 -9.05 22.51
N VAL A 752 -23.15 -8.57 22.48
CA VAL A 752 -23.69 -7.73 21.41
C VAL A 752 -23.09 -6.33 21.42
N ARG A 753 -22.71 -5.79 22.59
CA ARG A 753 -22.11 -4.45 22.73
C ARG A 753 -20.84 -4.25 21.89
N THR A 754 -20.04 -5.30 21.76
CA THR A 754 -18.81 -5.32 20.96
C THR A 754 -19.00 -5.87 19.55
N ALA A 755 -20.22 -6.24 19.17
CA ALA A 755 -20.50 -6.81 17.87
C ALA A 755 -20.37 -5.76 16.76
N PRO A 756 -19.82 -6.10 15.61
CA PRO A 756 -19.54 -5.17 14.52
C PRO A 756 -20.77 -4.90 13.63
N PHE A 757 -21.96 -4.73 14.21
CA PHE A 757 -23.18 -4.45 13.46
C PHE A 757 -23.67 -3.02 13.67
N LYS A 758 -23.92 -2.33 12.57
CA LYS A 758 -24.45 -0.97 12.53
C LYS A 758 -25.72 -0.89 11.69
N ILE A 759 -26.51 0.14 11.96
CA ILE A 759 -27.72 0.48 11.23
C ILE A 759 -27.37 1.61 10.26
N ARG A 760 -27.49 1.39 8.95
CA ARG A 760 -27.22 2.39 7.90
C ARG A 760 -28.53 2.99 7.39
N PRO A 761 -28.61 4.31 7.12
CA PRO A 761 -27.51 5.27 7.05
C PRO A 761 -27.15 5.96 8.37
N THR A 762 -27.87 5.73 9.48
CA THR A 762 -27.68 6.49 10.73
C THR A 762 -26.33 6.25 11.42
N GLY A 763 -25.67 5.12 11.13
CA GLY A 763 -24.40 4.72 11.73
C GLY A 763 -24.52 4.25 13.18
N GLN A 764 -25.74 4.18 13.72
CA GLN A 764 -26.02 3.73 15.09
C GLN A 764 -25.64 2.26 15.27
N LYS A 765 -25.26 1.86 16.48
CA LYS A 765 -24.93 0.45 16.74
C LYS A 765 -26.22 -0.35 16.84
N LEU A 766 -26.22 -1.58 16.34
CA LEU A 766 -27.36 -2.48 16.52
C LEU A 766 -27.71 -2.69 18.01
N TYR A 767 -26.69 -2.66 18.87
CA TYR A 767 -26.84 -2.66 20.32
C TYR A 767 -27.83 -1.61 20.85
N ASP A 768 -27.80 -0.38 20.30
CA ASP A 768 -28.62 0.74 20.79
C ASP A 768 -30.12 0.50 20.55
N LEU A 769 -30.45 -0.27 19.50
CA LEU A 769 -31.80 -0.72 19.19
C LEU A 769 -32.21 -1.96 20.02
N LEU A 770 -31.28 -2.88 20.28
CA LEU A 770 -31.56 -4.12 21.00
C LEU A 770 -31.91 -3.88 22.48
N VAL A 771 -31.28 -2.89 23.13
CA VAL A 771 -31.54 -2.55 24.53
C VAL A 771 -33.02 -2.18 24.80
N PRO A 772 -33.63 -1.21 24.10
CA PRO A 772 -35.05 -0.88 24.33
C PRO A 772 -35.99 -2.02 23.92
N LEU A 773 -35.66 -2.81 22.90
CA LEU A 773 -36.44 -3.99 22.51
C LEU A 773 -36.45 -5.05 23.61
N GLN A 774 -35.29 -5.40 24.17
CA GLN A 774 -35.21 -6.37 25.26
C GLN A 774 -35.89 -5.85 26.53
N GLN A 775 -35.69 -4.58 26.91
CA GLN A 775 -36.38 -3.98 28.05
C GLN A 775 -37.90 -4.08 27.91
N TYR A 776 -38.43 -3.81 26.71
CA TYR A 776 -39.85 -3.94 26.48
C TYR A 776 -40.30 -5.41 26.51
N ALA A 777 -39.54 -6.32 25.91
CA ALA A 777 -39.83 -7.76 25.94
C ALA A 777 -39.88 -8.32 27.37
N GLU A 778 -38.92 -7.93 28.22
CA GLU A 778 -38.89 -8.28 29.64
C GLU A 778 -40.14 -7.81 30.38
N MET A 779 -40.56 -6.55 30.15
CA MET A 779 -41.77 -6.02 30.78
C MET A 779 -43.04 -6.72 30.29
N LEU A 780 -43.13 -7.06 29.00
CA LEU A 780 -44.25 -7.84 28.45
C LEU A 780 -44.31 -9.24 29.07
N ASN A 781 -43.16 -9.89 29.30
CA ASN A 781 -43.12 -11.21 29.90
C ASN A 781 -43.39 -11.21 31.41
N GLN A 782 -43.06 -10.12 32.10
CA GLN A 782 -43.38 -9.94 33.52
C GLN A 782 -44.87 -9.59 33.75
N LEU A 783 -45.57 -9.16 32.71
CA LEU A 783 -46.99 -8.84 32.79
C LEU A 783 -47.81 -10.13 32.90
N ASP A 784 -48.44 -10.33 34.05
CA ASP A 784 -49.48 -11.34 34.21
C ASP A 784 -50.75 -10.88 33.48
N VAL A 785 -50.82 -11.28 32.20
CA VAL A 785 -51.89 -10.89 31.29
C VAL A 785 -53.26 -11.37 31.80
N VAL A 786 -53.32 -12.52 32.46
CA VAL A 786 -54.58 -13.09 32.98
C VAL A 786 -55.10 -12.24 34.13
N THR A 787 -54.25 -11.94 35.10
CA THR A 787 -54.62 -11.10 36.25
C THR A 787 -54.94 -9.67 35.82
N ALA A 788 -54.17 -9.11 34.88
CA ALA A 788 -54.41 -7.77 34.36
C ALA A 788 -55.75 -7.68 33.59
N MET A 789 -56.06 -8.68 32.77
CA MET A 789 -57.33 -8.80 32.05
C MET A 789 -58.52 -8.92 33.02
N GLN A 790 -58.41 -9.76 34.06
CA GLN A 790 -59.45 -9.89 35.09
C GLN A 790 -59.76 -8.56 35.78
N ARG A 791 -58.72 -7.80 36.12
CA ARG A 791 -58.88 -6.48 36.75
C ARG A 791 -59.63 -5.52 35.81
N ASP A 792 -59.25 -5.47 34.54
CA ASP A 792 -59.84 -4.52 33.61
C ASP A 792 -61.30 -4.88 33.29
N ILE A 793 -61.64 -6.17 33.21
CA ILE A 793 -63.02 -6.66 33.11
C ILE A 793 -63.83 -6.25 34.35
N GLN A 794 -63.27 -6.38 35.55
CA GLN A 794 -63.92 -5.96 36.79
C GLN A 794 -64.12 -4.44 36.87
N GLU A 795 -63.16 -3.67 36.35
CA GLU A 795 -63.29 -2.21 36.25
C GLU A 795 -64.40 -1.81 35.25
N LEU A 796 -64.50 -2.51 34.12
CA LEU A 796 -65.58 -2.32 33.16
C LEU A 796 -66.96 -2.67 33.74
N ASP A 797 -67.07 -3.75 34.50
CA ASP A 797 -68.31 -4.10 35.22
C ASP A 797 -68.72 -3.00 36.20
N THR A 798 -67.74 -2.44 36.92
CA THR A 798 -67.97 -1.29 37.83
C THR A 798 -68.43 -0.05 37.07
N TYR A 799 -67.81 0.26 35.92
CA TYR A 799 -68.21 1.39 35.07
C TYR A 799 -69.58 1.19 34.44
N GLN A 800 -69.88 -0.03 34.01
CA GLN A 800 -71.19 -0.40 33.49
C GLN A 800 -72.28 -0.22 34.56
N ALA A 801 -72.05 -0.76 35.77
CA ALA A 801 -72.96 -0.61 36.90
C ALA A 801 -73.16 0.87 37.29
N HIS A 802 -72.09 1.67 37.28
CA HIS A 802 -72.18 3.11 37.53
C HIS A 802 -73.05 3.80 36.48
N LEU A 803 -72.79 3.60 35.19
CA LEU A 803 -73.55 4.23 34.11
C LEU A 803 -75.04 3.83 34.12
N ILE A 804 -75.36 2.57 34.47
CA ILE A 804 -76.75 2.12 34.65
C ILE A 804 -77.42 2.88 35.82
N GLN A 805 -76.72 3.08 36.93
CA GLN A 805 -77.28 3.83 38.06
C GLN A 805 -77.53 5.32 37.75
N GLN A 806 -76.79 5.90 36.80
CA GLN A 806 -76.96 7.30 36.41
C GLN A 806 -78.05 7.51 35.34
N GLU A 807 -78.67 6.45 34.79
CA GLU A 807 -79.69 6.49 33.73
C GLU A 807 -80.96 7.28 34.14
N TYR A 808 -81.19 7.48 35.44
CA TYR A 808 -82.35 8.17 35.99
C TYR A 808 -82.02 9.49 36.69
N ILE A 809 -80.79 10.00 36.57
CA ILE A 809 -80.40 11.25 37.23
C ILE A 809 -80.80 12.43 36.36
N ASP A 810 -81.67 13.27 36.92
CA ASP A 810 -82.03 14.55 36.34
C ASP A 810 -80.84 15.53 36.45
N LEU A 811 -80.10 15.67 35.35
CA LEU A 811 -78.96 16.58 35.22
C LEU A 811 -79.35 18.05 35.44
N GLU A 812 -80.60 18.42 35.16
CA GLU A 812 -81.13 19.77 35.41
C GLU A 812 -81.33 20.01 36.92
N GLN A 813 -81.79 18.99 37.63
CA GLN A 813 -81.96 19.03 39.09
C GLN A 813 -80.60 19.03 39.81
N LEU A 814 -79.63 18.24 39.35
CA LEU A 814 -78.25 18.24 39.87
C LEU A 814 -77.59 19.61 39.69
N ARG A 815 -77.78 20.25 38.52
CA ARG A 815 -77.30 21.61 38.24
C ARG A 815 -77.90 22.64 39.19
N THR A 816 -79.21 22.57 39.41
CA THR A 816 -79.91 23.47 40.34
C THR A 816 -79.32 23.35 41.74
N HIS A 817 -79.10 22.13 42.22
CA HIS A 817 -78.49 21.91 43.53
C HIS A 817 -77.03 22.36 43.62
N LEU A 818 -76.23 22.17 42.57
CA LEU A 818 -74.82 22.61 42.54
C LEU A 818 -74.69 24.14 42.46
N LEU A 819 -75.58 24.83 41.74
CA LEU A 819 -75.64 26.30 41.73
C LEU A 819 -76.03 26.87 43.10
N VAL A 820 -77.03 26.26 43.75
CA VAL A 820 -77.41 26.62 45.13
C VAL A 820 -76.25 26.36 46.08
N LEU A 821 -75.55 25.24 45.95
CA LEU A 821 -74.38 24.92 46.76
C LEU A 821 -73.24 25.93 46.53
N ARG A 822 -72.96 26.30 45.28
CA ARG A 822 -71.95 27.32 44.92
C ARG A 822 -72.26 28.66 45.57
N TRP A 823 -73.52 29.09 45.47
CA TRP A 823 -73.99 30.32 46.09
C TRP A 823 -73.86 30.27 47.62
N ARG A 824 -74.30 29.17 48.25
CA ARG A 824 -74.16 28.95 49.70
C ARG A 824 -72.70 28.92 50.16
N CYS A 825 -71.79 28.32 49.38
CA CYS A 825 -70.35 28.34 49.69
C CYS A 825 -69.80 29.76 49.77
N GLY A 826 -70.28 30.66 48.89
CA GLY A 826 -69.96 32.08 48.93
C GLY A 826 -70.43 32.77 50.22
N GLU A 827 -71.61 32.41 50.74
CA GLU A 827 -72.14 32.98 51.99
C GLU A 827 -71.33 32.58 53.23
N VAL A 828 -70.82 31.35 53.29
CA VAL A 828 -70.04 30.83 54.44
C VAL A 828 -68.52 30.99 54.29
N GLY A 829 -68.05 31.71 53.25
CA GLY A 829 -66.63 32.00 53.04
C GLY A 829 -65.80 30.80 52.59
N VAL A 830 -66.42 29.77 52.00
CA VAL A 830 -65.74 28.59 51.45
C VAL A 830 -65.34 28.84 50.00
N VAL A 831 -64.07 28.62 49.68
CA VAL A 831 -63.52 28.87 48.34
C VAL A 831 -63.98 27.80 47.35
N TRP A 832 -64.75 28.21 46.35
CA TRP A 832 -65.15 27.38 45.20
C TRP A 832 -63.97 27.17 44.25
N ARG A 833 -63.71 25.92 43.83
CA ARG A 833 -62.58 25.60 42.92
C ARG A 833 -63.02 25.63 41.46
N GLU A 834 -62.21 26.21 40.58
CA GLU A 834 -62.48 26.28 39.13
C GLU A 834 -62.69 24.90 38.48
N ALA A 835 -62.02 23.85 38.97
CA ALA A 835 -62.21 22.48 38.48
C ALA A 835 -63.66 21.98 38.65
N TRP A 836 -64.43 22.52 39.60
CA TRP A 836 -65.84 22.18 39.80
C TRP A 836 -66.73 22.83 38.73
N ASP A 837 -66.39 24.02 38.25
CA ASP A 837 -67.10 24.67 37.14
C ASP A 837 -66.87 23.90 35.84
N HIS A 838 -65.63 23.50 35.55
CA HIS A 838 -65.33 22.69 34.36
C HIS A 838 -66.07 21.34 34.34
N ALA A 839 -66.21 20.67 35.50
CA ALA A 839 -67.01 19.45 35.61
C ALA A 839 -68.51 19.71 35.38
N CYS A 840 -69.05 20.81 35.91
CA CYS A 840 -70.45 21.21 35.71
C CYS A 840 -70.75 21.61 34.27
N ASP A 841 -69.82 22.28 33.59
CA ASP A 841 -69.95 22.68 32.19
C ASP A 841 -69.87 21.46 31.27
N LEU A 842 -68.99 20.50 31.56
CA LEU A 842 -68.92 19.23 30.84
C LEU A 842 -70.25 18.46 30.91
N PHE A 843 -70.85 18.35 32.11
CA PHE A 843 -72.17 17.71 32.29
C PHE A 843 -73.32 18.48 31.61
N GLN A 844 -73.17 19.78 31.32
CA GLN A 844 -74.14 20.54 30.52
C GLN A 844 -74.01 20.27 29.02
N THR A 845 -72.79 19.96 28.56
CA THR A 845 -72.52 19.68 27.14
C THR A 845 -72.75 18.21 26.74
N LEU A 846 -72.65 17.29 27.70
CA LEU A 846 -72.89 15.86 27.48
C LEU A 846 -74.40 15.57 27.45
N GLY A 847 -74.90 15.08 26.32
CA GLY A 847 -76.29 14.66 26.18
C GLY A 847 -76.57 13.27 26.75
N HIS A 848 -77.85 12.88 26.84
CA HIS A 848 -78.23 11.49 27.15
C HIS A 848 -77.66 10.52 26.09
N ASP A 849 -77.63 10.94 24.82
CA ASP A 849 -77.08 10.14 23.71
C ASP A 849 -75.58 9.84 23.84
N ASP A 850 -74.79 10.77 24.40
CA ASP A 850 -73.35 10.57 24.62
C ASP A 850 -73.08 9.55 25.74
N LEU A 851 -73.88 9.59 26.82
CA LEU A 851 -73.81 8.63 27.92
C LEU A 851 -74.31 7.24 27.49
N HIS A 852 -75.36 7.18 26.66
CA HIS A 852 -75.79 5.93 26.03
C HIS A 852 -74.69 5.35 25.13
N THR A 853 -74.05 6.19 24.31
CA THR A 853 -72.93 5.76 23.46
C THR A 853 -71.75 5.24 24.28
N LEU A 854 -71.38 5.93 25.37
CA LEU A 854 -70.33 5.47 26.28
C LEU A 854 -70.71 4.16 26.98
N ARG A 855 -71.97 4.00 27.40
CA ARG A 855 -72.48 2.76 28.01
C ARG A 855 -72.42 1.60 27.02
N ASP A 856 -72.81 1.83 25.77
CA ASP A 856 -72.79 0.80 24.73
C ASP A 856 -71.34 0.40 24.40
N GLN A 857 -70.41 1.37 24.36
CA GLN A 857 -68.97 1.11 24.24
C GLN A 857 -68.42 0.30 25.41
N VAL A 858 -68.76 0.65 26.66
CA VAL A 858 -68.37 -0.10 27.88
C VAL A 858 -68.93 -1.51 27.84
N THR A 859 -70.20 -1.67 27.46
CA THR A 859 -70.87 -2.98 27.38
C THR A 859 -70.25 -3.86 26.30
N ALA A 860 -69.96 -3.31 25.13
CA ALA A 860 -69.29 -4.01 24.05
C ALA A 860 -67.86 -4.42 24.44
N ALA A 861 -67.11 -3.53 25.09
CA ALA A 861 -65.77 -3.83 25.61
C ALA A 861 -65.80 -4.91 26.69
N TYR A 862 -66.77 -4.87 27.61
CA TYR A 862 -66.95 -5.89 28.65
C TYR A 862 -67.24 -7.27 28.04
N GLN A 863 -68.15 -7.35 27.06
CA GLN A 863 -68.45 -8.60 26.35
C GLN A 863 -67.23 -9.12 25.57
N HIS A 864 -66.51 -8.22 24.89
CA HIS A 864 -65.30 -8.57 24.16
C HIS A 864 -64.18 -9.10 25.08
N GLY A 865 -63.97 -8.45 26.24
CA GLY A 865 -62.99 -8.89 27.24
C GLY A 865 -63.30 -10.29 27.79
N ASN A 866 -64.57 -10.56 28.14
CA ASN A 866 -65.01 -11.88 28.57
C ASN A 866 -64.82 -12.95 27.49
N ALA A 867 -65.12 -12.63 26.22
CA ALA A 867 -64.91 -13.54 25.11
C ALA A 867 -63.42 -13.85 24.88
N LEU A 868 -62.55 -12.85 24.97
CA LEU A 868 -61.10 -13.01 24.89
C LEU A 868 -60.55 -13.85 26.04
N GLN A 869 -61.03 -13.63 27.26
CA GLN A 869 -60.60 -14.40 28.43
C GLN A 869 -61.03 -15.88 28.33
N ALA A 870 -62.19 -16.16 27.74
CA ALA A 870 -62.69 -17.51 27.51
C ALA A 870 -61.99 -18.22 26.33
N ALA A 871 -61.27 -17.48 25.47
CA ALA A 871 -60.58 -18.05 24.33
C ALA A 871 -59.30 -18.80 24.75
N SER A 872 -59.17 -20.04 24.27
CA SER A 872 -57.95 -20.83 24.44
C SER A 872 -56.80 -20.17 23.68
N GLY A 873 -55.72 -19.77 24.36
CA GLY A 873 -54.53 -19.20 23.73
C GLY A 873 -54.49 -17.67 23.66
N PHE A 874 -55.19 -16.97 24.56
CA PHE A 874 -55.05 -15.53 24.74
C PHE A 874 -53.61 -15.13 25.09
N ASP A 875 -53.00 -14.29 24.25
CA ASP A 875 -51.62 -13.84 24.38
C ASP A 875 -51.52 -12.34 24.73
N VAL A 876 -50.30 -11.88 24.99
CA VAL A 876 -50.02 -10.48 25.33
C VAL A 876 -50.41 -9.50 24.21
N TRP A 877 -50.40 -9.96 22.95
CA TRP A 877 -50.73 -9.15 21.78
C TRP A 877 -52.25 -8.93 21.67
N ALA A 878 -53.05 -9.95 21.94
CA ALA A 878 -54.49 -9.86 22.04
C ALA A 878 -54.91 -8.93 23.19
N TYR A 879 -54.21 -9.01 24.33
CA TYR A 879 -54.44 -8.09 25.45
C TYR A 879 -54.12 -6.64 25.12
N GLN A 880 -53.00 -6.37 24.43
CA GLN A 880 -52.67 -5.01 23.99
C GLN A 880 -53.73 -4.42 23.05
N ARG A 881 -54.25 -5.21 22.10
CA ARG A 881 -55.36 -4.77 21.25
C ARG A 881 -56.60 -4.45 22.07
N PHE A 882 -56.91 -5.28 23.05
CA PHE A 882 -58.00 -5.02 23.98
C PHE A 882 -57.79 -3.71 24.74
N GLN A 883 -56.60 -3.43 25.28
CA GLN A 883 -56.29 -2.16 25.94
C GLN A 883 -56.52 -0.93 25.05
N HIS A 884 -56.20 -1.01 23.75
CA HIS A 884 -56.51 0.08 22.81
C HIS A 884 -58.01 0.34 22.67
N THR A 885 -58.84 -0.71 22.72
CA THR A 885 -60.30 -0.55 22.72
C THR A 885 -60.84 0.08 24.01
N LEU A 886 -60.16 -0.14 25.15
CA LEU A 886 -60.55 0.44 26.44
C LEU A 886 -60.18 1.90 26.58
N ARG A 887 -59.19 2.36 25.81
CA ARG A 887 -58.62 3.68 26.02
C ARG A 887 -59.61 4.84 25.81
N PRO A 888 -60.41 4.90 24.73
CA PRO A 888 -61.47 5.91 24.59
C PRO A 888 -62.45 5.93 25.76
N ILE A 889 -62.74 4.74 26.32
CA ILE A 889 -63.63 4.58 27.47
C ILE A 889 -62.98 5.17 28.73
N TYR A 890 -61.74 4.79 29.05
CA TYR A 890 -61.04 5.26 30.26
C TYR A 890 -60.65 6.73 30.22
N THR A 891 -60.35 7.27 29.04
CA THR A 891 -60.03 8.70 28.87
C THR A 891 -61.26 9.56 28.63
N HIS A 892 -62.48 8.99 28.67
CA HIS A 892 -63.69 9.76 28.43
C HIS A 892 -63.83 10.88 29.48
N PRO A 893 -64.05 12.15 29.08
CA PRO A 893 -64.09 13.30 29.98
C PRO A 893 -65.06 13.14 31.15
N TYR A 894 -66.15 12.40 30.95
CA TYR A 894 -67.14 12.03 31.96
C TYR A 894 -66.52 11.53 33.28
N TRP A 895 -65.54 10.62 33.23
CA TRP A 895 -64.95 10.04 34.44
C TRP A 895 -64.16 11.08 35.26
N SER A 896 -63.53 12.04 34.59
CA SER A 896 -62.84 13.16 35.25
C SER A 896 -63.82 14.10 35.96
N ALA A 897 -65.01 14.32 35.39
CA ALA A 897 -66.06 15.12 36.01
C ALA A 897 -66.68 14.40 37.21
N VAL A 898 -66.98 13.10 37.09
CA VAL A 898 -67.50 12.26 38.19
C VAL A 898 -66.51 12.20 39.37
N THR A 899 -65.22 11.98 39.09
CA THR A 899 -64.18 11.95 40.15
C THR A 899 -64.02 13.30 40.85
N THR A 900 -64.22 14.41 40.13
CA THR A 900 -64.19 15.76 40.68
C THR A 900 -65.39 16.01 41.63
N CYS A 901 -66.59 15.56 41.25
CA CYS A 901 -67.81 15.67 42.06
C CYS A 901 -67.87 14.71 43.26
N THR A 902 -67.31 13.50 43.14
CA THR A 902 -67.26 12.55 44.26
C THR A 902 -66.26 12.99 45.33
N ARG A 903 -65.10 13.56 44.95
CA ARG A 903 -64.11 14.12 45.89
C ARG A 903 -64.59 15.36 46.63
N SER A 904 -65.50 16.14 46.05
CA SER A 904 -66.12 17.28 46.76
C SER A 904 -67.11 16.82 47.83
N SER A 905 -67.84 15.72 47.59
CA SER A 905 -68.76 15.13 48.59
C SER A 905 -68.06 14.60 49.84
N ALA A 906 -66.88 13.96 49.71
CA ALA A 906 -66.14 13.40 50.84
C ALA A 906 -65.50 14.46 51.76
N ASN A 907 -65.12 15.62 51.22
CA ASN A 907 -64.47 16.70 51.98
C ASN A 907 -65.45 17.58 52.75
N PHE A 908 -66.75 17.57 52.42
CA PHE A 908 -67.76 18.36 53.12
C PHE A 908 -68.21 17.77 54.47
N TRP A 909 -67.89 16.49 54.75
CA TRP A 909 -68.37 15.78 55.95
C TRP A 909 -67.31 15.60 57.07
N MET A 910 -66.08 16.07 56.89
CA MET A 910 -65.02 15.98 57.92
C MET A 910 -64.69 17.35 58.53
N TRP A 911 -65.52 17.85 59.44
CA TRP A 911 -65.12 18.90 60.38
C TRP A 911 -65.67 18.58 61.79
N PRO A 912 -64.84 18.19 62.78
CA PRO A 912 -65.12 18.44 64.18
C PRO A 912 -64.47 19.78 64.62
N ALA A 913 -65.10 20.37 65.65
CA ALA A 913 -64.94 21.70 66.25
C ALA A 913 -63.51 22.12 66.68
N PRO A 914 -63.28 23.42 67.02
CA PRO A 914 -62.00 24.09 66.83
C PRO A 914 -61.04 23.93 68.01
N ALA A 915 -59.75 23.72 67.72
CA ALA A 915 -58.69 23.91 68.69
C ALA A 915 -57.42 24.49 68.03
N THR A 916 -57.18 25.76 68.34
CA THR A 916 -55.87 26.40 68.56
C THR A 916 -54.74 26.18 67.53
N VAL A 917 -54.46 27.26 66.82
CA VAL A 917 -53.20 27.61 66.14
C VAL A 917 -51.97 27.06 66.85
N ARG A 918 -51.25 26.14 66.19
CA ARG A 918 -49.82 25.88 66.44
C ARG A 918 -49.03 25.88 65.12
N ARG A 919 -48.13 26.86 65.07
CA ARG A 919 -46.86 26.98 64.32
C ARG A 919 -46.44 25.82 63.39
N ALA A 920 -46.24 26.20 62.13
CA ALA A 920 -44.98 26.14 61.36
C ALA A 920 -44.36 24.80 60.90
N ARG A 921 -43.98 24.84 59.61
CA ARG A 921 -43.09 23.98 58.79
C ARG A 921 -43.73 22.63 58.40
N CYS A 922 -43.79 22.23 57.13
CA CYS A 922 -42.98 22.52 55.93
C CYS A 922 -43.81 22.97 54.74
#